data_AF-A0A2T5RQB3-F1
#
_entry.id   AF-A0A2T5RQB3-F1
#
_cell.length_a   1.000
_cell.length_b   1.000
_cell.length_c   1.000
_cell.angle_alpha   90.00
_cell.angle_beta   90.00
_cell.angle_gamma   90.00
#
_symmetry.space_group_name_H-M   'P 1'
#
loop_
_entity.id
_entity.type
_entity.pdbx_description
1 polymer ?
#
loop_
_entity_poly.entity_id
_entity_poly.type
_entity_poly.pdbx_seq_one_letter_code
_entity_poly.pdbx_strand_id
1 'polypeptide(L)'
;MFIKKKKLMLTVILALSFIMLMGGIISAKELTVIATSDIHGAIYPWSYKIGEADDIGIAKIASMVKEAKKENPNLLLLDAGDTIQGNTLTALFKDRRDVVHPMMKVMNHMGYSAMTLGNHEFNFGLETQQEILADADFSILSANTIVRETGEPFAQPYTIKEIDGVKIGILGLTTTNIPIWDGDKVDSLEFKDMDQAAAEYIPELEEKADIIIALVHSGLEGRHDPSGGDQARKVAENNPEIDLMITGHDHDPVNEIVNGVLVMAAKDAGEQASKIKMTLAQENGKWVVASKEGVHLEAEDYEADPETLAVAEPYHNEVVEYVNTPIGYATGDFTPEDPVAGIPAAQVQDTAVLDLINRVQLENTGADISSAALFVADSTINQGPVSIKDAARIYKYSNTLYAVEITGEELKNYLESTVAYYNTYQPGDITISFDPEIRGYAYDMFQGIDYKIDISEPVGNRIRDLRFEGEPVRDDQTFKLALNNYRYSGLNSDGIISNDPYYKSEEGIREMIIEYIDQKEEIRPLVDNNWEIVGADLDHPQREEALTLVNNDILEIPSINRSWNAESINLRDELTKMKLVQALVRMFNYDIPAEVEEASFSDLEGEDLAYAEAALRAGLVENTEQFNPEMVLTREEAASMLIEAMRIAEMPDLSVLDKFNDRSEITRNLDDKDRVALAVEMGLLVGRGDNMLAPKAEMTMGEMSALLYRAHNNYRQIDVLSTNDFHGKVEAGYEAGAAKLMGAIEHYRSANRKGTILVDGGDAYQGTPISSLNNAEPVIEFMNEARYVAQAVGNHEFDWGIEELKRINKQTYFPMLAANIVNKNTGELVEWAEPTRMIPADGVKIGIIGISTPDTKGTTMPSNIAELEFTDPAAAIEKYSAQLKNQGAELVIVVGHLPGTTDYESGEVSGELVETAKKVDVNGIVGGHSHHTVTAVVNGNPIVEAYKHGRELGNLRFFINKETGRVYNAVPMSHPVRESVIKIKEDPEIAEMVRKYQKELEPIMSEVLIETEEQLVSSYDTISKVGALTTDAMAQEVDADIAFQNPGGLRIDLPQGEVNVGHIYELLPFGNTIVTGEMTGEQIVSILEQSFTFDKGMLQHSGLRVEYDADQPKYERVVSVSLPDGTPLKMDQTYTVATNNFLAEGGDGFATFTEVDFTEQYIKVRDALIEHLRELKEIKVDPAQRVTEVDQSAALRIRYAA
;
A
#
# COMPACT_ATOMS: atom_id res chain seq x y z
N MET A 1 -34.06 -14.53 9.73
CA MET A 1 -33.07 -13.83 10.59
C MET A 1 -33.67 -12.88 11.65
N PHE A 2 -34.96 -12.49 11.58
CA PHE A 2 -35.55 -11.45 12.45
C PHE A 2 -36.11 -11.89 13.84
N ILE A 3 -36.07 -13.18 14.20
CA ILE A 3 -36.64 -13.66 15.48
C ILE A 3 -35.56 -13.98 16.53
N LYS A 4 -34.30 -14.17 16.13
CA LYS A 4 -33.17 -14.42 17.07
C LYS A 4 -32.64 -13.13 17.73
N LYS A 5 -32.68 -11.96 17.06
CA LYS A 5 -32.19 -10.69 17.62
C LYS A 5 -33.04 -10.14 18.79
N LYS A 6 -34.35 -10.43 18.85
CA LYS A 6 -35.23 -9.95 19.95
C LYS A 6 -35.05 -10.71 21.27
N LYS A 7 -34.60 -11.97 21.26
CA LYS A 7 -34.34 -12.70 22.51
C LYS A 7 -33.01 -12.29 23.14
N LEU A 8 -31.98 -11.99 22.35
CA LEU A 8 -30.69 -11.51 22.85
C LEU A 8 -30.82 -10.12 23.49
N MET A 9 -31.59 -9.23 22.87
CA MET A 9 -31.79 -7.86 23.36
C MET A 9 -32.62 -7.81 24.66
N LEU A 10 -33.57 -8.74 24.86
CA LEU A 10 -34.36 -8.81 26.10
C LEU A 10 -33.57 -9.42 27.27
N THR A 11 -32.62 -10.33 26.99
CA THR A 11 -31.72 -10.90 28.00
C THR A 11 -30.66 -9.90 28.45
N VAL A 12 -30.15 -9.06 27.53
CA VAL A 12 -29.20 -7.99 27.84
C VAL A 12 -29.87 -6.86 28.65
N ILE A 13 -31.13 -6.50 28.30
CA ILE A 13 -31.89 -5.49 29.06
C ILE A 13 -32.30 -6.00 30.45
N LEU A 14 -32.62 -7.30 30.62
CA LEU A 14 -32.87 -7.88 31.95
C LEU A 14 -31.60 -8.01 32.80
N ALA A 15 -30.44 -8.26 32.19
CA ALA A 15 -29.17 -8.30 32.90
C ALA A 15 -28.74 -6.89 33.36
N LEU A 16 -28.89 -5.87 32.51
CA LEU A 16 -28.61 -4.47 32.85
C LEU A 16 -29.56 -3.89 33.91
N SER A 17 -30.83 -4.32 33.92
CA SER A 17 -31.79 -3.88 34.94
C SER A 17 -31.65 -4.58 36.30
N PHE A 18 -30.96 -5.73 36.36
CA PHE A 18 -30.61 -6.37 37.63
C PHE A 18 -29.36 -5.73 38.29
N ILE A 19 -28.45 -5.18 37.48
CA ILE A 19 -27.24 -4.50 37.97
C ILE A 19 -27.57 -3.12 38.58
N MET A 20 -28.61 -2.44 38.10
CA MET A 20 -29.04 -1.14 38.67
C MET A 20 -29.74 -1.22 40.04
N LEU A 21 -29.98 -2.41 40.60
CA LEU A 21 -30.74 -2.60 41.85
C LEU A 21 -29.91 -3.01 43.07
N MET A 22 -28.58 -3.17 42.95
CA MET A 22 -27.67 -3.29 44.09
C MET A 22 -26.69 -2.12 44.08
N GLY A 23 -27.04 -1.06 44.80
CA GLY A 23 -26.14 0.04 45.09
C GLY A 23 -24.96 -0.43 45.94
N GLY A 24 -23.82 -0.61 45.28
CA GLY A 24 -22.48 -0.53 45.81
C GLY A 24 -21.61 -0.03 44.67
N ILE A 25 -21.02 1.15 44.80
CA ILE A 25 -20.06 1.66 43.83
C ILE A 25 -18.85 0.72 43.89
N ILE A 26 -18.79 -0.29 43.01
CA ILE A 26 -17.57 -1.05 42.75
C ILE A 26 -16.73 -0.11 41.89
N SER A 27 -15.72 0.53 42.48
CA SER A 27 -14.68 1.17 41.70
C SER A 27 -13.95 0.07 40.95
N ALA A 28 -14.06 0.01 39.63
CA ALA A 28 -13.26 -0.88 38.79
C ALA A 28 -12.08 -0.08 38.23
N LYS A 29 -10.89 -0.69 38.20
CA LYS A 29 -9.69 -0.11 37.56
C LYS A 29 -9.19 -1.04 36.48
N GLU A 30 -8.53 -0.48 35.49
CA GLU A 30 -7.86 -1.24 34.44
C GLU A 30 -6.35 -1.02 34.53
N LEU A 31 -5.59 -2.11 34.47
CA LEU A 31 -4.14 -2.14 34.39
C LEU A 31 -3.74 -2.82 33.09
N THR A 32 -2.89 -2.17 32.31
CA THR A 32 -2.33 -2.73 31.09
C THR A 32 -0.88 -3.11 31.32
N VAL A 33 -0.46 -4.31 30.90
CA VAL A 33 0.95 -4.72 30.89
C VAL A 33 1.36 -4.97 29.45
N ILE A 34 2.44 -4.33 29.02
CA ILE A 34 3.17 -4.71 27.81
C ILE A 34 4.43 -5.44 28.26
N ALA A 35 4.67 -6.62 27.70
CA ALA A 35 5.80 -7.44 28.08
C ALA A 35 6.58 -7.97 26.87
N THR A 36 7.89 -7.96 26.98
CA THR A 36 8.86 -8.48 26.01
C THR A 36 9.75 -9.56 26.63
N SER A 37 10.48 -10.29 25.79
CA SER A 37 11.53 -11.21 26.19
C SER A 37 12.53 -11.38 25.04
N ASP A 38 13.75 -11.81 25.33
CA ASP A 38 14.73 -12.29 24.34
C ASP A 38 15.00 -11.25 23.23
N ILE A 39 15.08 -9.96 23.58
CA ILE A 39 15.26 -8.87 22.60
C ILE A 39 16.63 -8.95 21.90
N HIS A 40 17.64 -9.55 22.53
CA HIS A 40 18.93 -9.85 21.90
C HIS A 40 19.67 -8.67 21.24
N GLY A 41 19.48 -7.46 21.76
CA GLY A 41 20.06 -6.25 21.17
C GLY A 41 19.32 -5.67 19.97
N ALA A 42 18.17 -6.23 19.59
CA ALA A 42 17.37 -5.78 18.45
C ALA A 42 16.65 -4.48 18.79
N ILE A 43 17.25 -3.35 18.40
CA ILE A 43 16.67 -2.02 18.63
C ILE A 43 15.97 -1.50 17.38
N TYR A 44 16.71 -1.45 16.27
CA TYR A 44 16.24 -0.98 14.97
C TYR A 44 15.50 -2.10 14.24
N PRO A 45 14.57 -1.75 13.32
CA PRO A 45 14.02 -2.67 12.32
C PRO A 45 15.07 -2.98 11.24
N TRP A 46 16.18 -3.57 11.68
CA TRP A 46 17.38 -3.80 10.88
C TRP A 46 18.15 -5.01 11.38
N SER A 47 18.50 -5.90 10.45
CA SER A 47 19.34 -7.05 10.75
C SER A 47 20.81 -6.74 10.47
N TYR A 48 21.60 -6.59 11.53
CA TYR A 48 23.05 -6.41 11.41
C TYR A 48 23.79 -7.64 10.85
N LYS A 49 23.12 -8.79 10.74
CA LYS A 49 23.68 -10.02 10.16
C LYS A 49 23.68 -9.98 8.63
N ILE A 50 22.64 -9.43 8.01
CA ILE A 50 22.47 -9.38 6.55
C ILE A 50 22.60 -7.96 5.98
N GLY A 51 22.55 -6.94 6.83
CA GLY A 51 22.72 -5.55 6.44
C GLY A 51 21.53 -4.97 5.68
N GLU A 52 20.31 -5.36 6.07
CA GLU A 52 19.05 -4.96 5.46
C GLU A 52 17.97 -4.69 6.52
N ALA A 53 16.88 -4.02 6.11
CA ALA A 53 15.71 -3.79 6.96
C ALA A 53 15.03 -5.11 7.34
N ASP A 54 14.44 -5.16 8.53
CA ASP A 54 13.81 -6.37 9.07
C ASP A 54 12.64 -5.98 9.99
N ASP A 55 11.60 -6.81 10.09
CA ASP A 55 10.36 -6.51 10.81
C ASP A 55 10.45 -6.87 12.30
N ILE A 56 11.53 -6.41 12.94
CA ILE A 56 11.88 -6.71 14.32
C ILE A 56 12.22 -5.43 15.10
N GLY A 57 12.50 -5.58 16.39
CA GLY A 57 13.20 -4.59 17.20
C GLY A 57 12.33 -3.74 18.11
N ILE A 58 12.92 -3.34 19.23
CA ILE A 58 12.23 -2.66 20.33
C ILE A 58 11.67 -1.28 19.95
N ALA A 59 12.16 -0.65 18.87
CA ALA A 59 11.61 0.61 18.36
C ALA A 59 10.19 0.44 17.80
N LYS A 60 9.86 -0.72 17.21
CA LYS A 60 8.48 -1.06 16.81
C LYS A 60 7.62 -1.32 18.04
N ILE A 61 8.17 -2.02 19.04
CA ILE A 61 7.51 -2.21 20.34
C ILE A 61 7.22 -0.87 21.03
N ALA A 62 8.08 0.14 20.88
CA ALA A 62 7.83 1.47 21.44
C ALA A 62 6.57 2.14 20.85
N SER A 63 6.26 1.92 19.58
CA SER A 63 4.99 2.35 18.97
C SER A 63 3.80 1.64 19.61
N MET A 64 3.89 0.31 19.81
CA MET A 64 2.87 -0.47 20.50
C MET A 64 2.63 0.03 21.93
N VAL A 65 3.71 0.35 22.66
CA VAL A 65 3.64 0.92 24.01
C VAL A 65 2.96 2.29 23.99
N LYS A 66 3.31 3.16 23.04
CA LYS A 66 2.71 4.50 22.90
C LYS A 66 1.21 4.40 22.60
N GLU A 67 0.80 3.47 21.75
CA GLU A 67 -0.61 3.22 21.45
C GLU A 67 -1.36 2.67 22.67
N ALA A 68 -0.84 1.61 23.30
CA ALA A 68 -1.44 1.03 24.50
C ALA A 68 -1.53 2.04 25.65
N LYS A 69 -0.57 2.98 25.76
CA LYS A 69 -0.58 4.05 26.75
C LYS A 69 -1.59 5.15 26.45
N LYS A 70 -1.95 5.39 25.18
CA LYS A 70 -3.06 6.27 24.79
C LYS A 70 -4.41 5.64 25.17
N GLU A 71 -4.55 4.33 25.00
CA GLU A 71 -5.75 3.60 25.41
C GLU A 71 -5.94 3.57 26.93
N ASN A 72 -4.88 3.23 27.67
CA ASN A 72 -4.87 3.20 29.12
C ASN A 72 -3.56 3.77 29.68
N PRO A 73 -3.58 4.93 30.35
CA PRO A 73 -2.37 5.52 30.92
C PRO A 73 -1.81 4.71 32.10
N ASN A 74 -2.59 3.80 32.70
CA ASN A 74 -2.16 2.89 33.75
C ASN A 74 -1.46 1.67 33.14
N LEU A 75 -0.28 1.90 32.57
CA LEU A 75 0.49 0.89 31.84
C LEU A 75 1.82 0.57 32.55
N LEU A 76 2.16 -0.73 32.59
CA LEU A 76 3.43 -1.26 33.05
C LEU A 76 4.17 -1.91 31.87
N LEU A 77 5.45 -1.60 31.69
CA LEU A 77 6.31 -2.17 30.66
C LEU A 77 7.38 -3.04 31.31
N LEU A 78 7.45 -4.32 30.95
CA LEU A 78 8.29 -5.34 31.60
C LEU A 78 9.05 -6.18 30.57
N ASP A 79 10.20 -6.74 30.98
CA ASP A 79 11.00 -7.63 30.12
C ASP A 79 11.41 -8.92 30.85
N ALA A 80 11.36 -10.05 30.16
CA ALA A 80 11.66 -11.36 30.74
C ALA A 80 13.10 -11.86 30.52
N GLY A 81 14.06 -11.01 30.14
CA GLY A 81 15.49 -11.33 30.09
C GLY A 81 16.04 -11.59 28.69
N ASP A 82 17.35 -11.82 28.57
CA ASP A 82 18.11 -12.00 27.33
C ASP A 82 18.08 -10.77 26.40
N THR A 83 18.53 -9.63 26.94
CA THR A 83 18.52 -8.34 26.23
C THR A 83 19.90 -7.88 25.77
N ILE A 84 20.98 -8.21 26.50
CA ILE A 84 22.31 -7.57 26.30
C ILE A 84 23.30 -8.37 25.47
N GLN A 85 22.91 -9.49 24.88
CA GLN A 85 23.75 -10.28 23.98
C GLN A 85 22.87 -10.84 22.85
N GLY A 86 23.41 -11.00 21.64
CA GLY A 86 22.75 -11.72 20.55
C GLY A 86 23.04 -11.19 19.14
N ASN A 87 23.47 -9.94 19.00
CA ASN A 87 23.77 -9.32 17.72
C ASN A 87 25.05 -8.45 17.74
N THR A 88 25.44 -7.93 16.57
CA THR A 88 26.69 -7.15 16.40
C THR A 88 26.70 -5.88 17.26
N LEU A 89 25.53 -5.27 17.49
CA LEU A 89 25.43 -4.07 18.31
C LEU A 89 25.81 -4.36 19.76
N THR A 90 25.28 -5.44 20.35
CA THR A 90 25.65 -5.81 21.73
C THR A 90 27.12 -6.25 21.83
N ALA A 91 27.63 -6.96 20.83
CA ALA A 91 29.03 -7.36 20.79
C ALA A 91 30.01 -6.18 20.74
N LEU A 92 29.70 -5.12 19.97
CA LEU A 92 30.57 -3.95 19.80
C LEU A 92 30.61 -3.05 21.06
N PHE A 93 29.51 -3.00 21.80
CA PHE A 93 29.36 -2.10 22.95
C PHE A 93 29.56 -2.77 24.33
N LYS A 94 29.76 -4.10 24.39
CA LYS A 94 29.88 -4.83 25.66
C LYS A 94 30.99 -4.32 26.60
N ASP A 95 32.12 -3.86 26.06
CA ASP A 95 33.28 -3.38 26.84
C ASP A 95 33.40 -1.85 26.86
N ARG A 96 32.46 -1.14 26.24
CA ARG A 96 32.47 0.33 26.14
C ARG A 96 31.82 0.92 27.40
N ARG A 97 32.57 1.72 28.14
CA ARG A 97 32.12 2.41 29.37
C ARG A 97 32.11 3.93 29.25
N ASP A 98 32.56 4.44 28.11
CA ASP A 98 32.47 5.85 27.74
C ASP A 98 31.05 6.26 27.31
N VAL A 99 30.16 5.29 27.12
CA VAL A 99 28.75 5.46 26.74
C VAL A 99 27.86 4.53 27.58
N VAL A 100 26.59 4.92 27.73
CA VAL A 100 25.54 4.03 28.25
C VAL A 100 25.30 2.91 27.23
N HIS A 101 25.18 1.67 27.69
CA HIS A 101 24.91 0.51 26.83
C HIS A 101 23.62 0.74 26.03
N PRO A 102 23.63 0.53 24.69
CA PRO A 102 22.53 0.94 23.81
C PRO A 102 21.17 0.34 24.19
N MET A 103 21.13 -0.94 24.59
CA MET A 103 19.88 -1.57 25.06
C MET A 103 19.33 -0.91 26.32
N MET A 104 20.19 -0.68 27.31
CA MET A 104 19.76 -0.05 28.57
C MET A 104 19.30 1.38 28.31
N LYS A 105 20.00 2.13 27.46
CA LYS A 105 19.62 3.49 27.08
C LYS A 105 18.22 3.56 26.45
N VAL A 106 17.91 2.64 25.54
CA VAL A 106 16.60 2.58 24.88
C VAL A 106 15.51 2.12 25.85
N MET A 107 15.76 1.08 26.64
CA MET A 107 14.79 0.62 27.64
C MET A 107 14.50 1.69 28.71
N ASN A 108 15.49 2.47 29.12
CA ASN A 108 15.30 3.63 29.99
C ASN A 108 14.41 4.69 29.32
N HIS A 109 14.65 5.00 28.04
CA HIS A 109 13.85 5.95 27.28
C HIS A 109 12.38 5.52 27.18
N MET A 110 12.14 4.23 26.95
CA MET A 110 10.79 3.65 26.85
C MET A 110 10.08 3.55 28.20
N GLY A 111 10.80 3.68 29.32
CA GLY A 111 10.25 3.64 30.67
C GLY A 111 9.90 2.23 31.14
N TYR A 112 10.76 1.25 30.85
CA TYR A 112 10.67 -0.08 31.46
C TYR A 112 10.61 0.04 32.99
N SER A 113 9.84 -0.84 33.63
CA SER A 113 9.63 -0.81 35.08
C SER A 113 10.46 -1.84 35.82
N ALA A 114 10.64 -3.01 35.22
CA ALA A 114 11.51 -4.08 35.70
C ALA A 114 11.86 -5.06 34.57
N MET A 115 12.97 -5.78 34.77
CA MET A 115 13.44 -6.89 33.92
C MET A 115 13.98 -8.01 34.82
N THR A 116 13.82 -9.28 34.43
CA THR A 116 14.55 -10.39 35.08
C THR A 116 15.85 -10.73 34.34
N LEU A 117 16.81 -11.37 35.00
CA LEU A 117 18.01 -11.87 34.32
C LEU A 117 17.68 -13.15 33.54
N GLY A 118 18.10 -13.20 32.28
CA GLY A 118 18.20 -14.43 31.49
C GLY A 118 19.60 -15.00 31.47
N ASN A 119 19.81 -16.08 30.71
CA ASN A 119 21.13 -16.72 30.64
C ASN A 119 22.16 -15.87 29.91
N HIS A 120 21.75 -15.11 28.91
CA HIS A 120 22.65 -14.27 28.13
C HIS A 120 23.14 -13.05 28.92
N GLU A 121 22.51 -12.72 30.05
CA GLU A 121 23.04 -11.80 31.06
C GLU A 121 24.22 -12.36 31.87
N PHE A 122 24.75 -13.57 31.57
CA PHE A 122 25.95 -14.18 32.20
C PHE A 122 27.15 -14.45 31.25
N ASN A 123 26.93 -14.33 29.93
CA ASN A 123 27.93 -14.62 28.89
C ASN A 123 29.23 -13.79 28.92
N PHE A 124 29.19 -12.51 29.30
CA PHE A 124 30.38 -11.63 29.29
C PHE A 124 31.16 -11.66 30.61
N GLY A 125 30.70 -12.44 31.60
CA GLY A 125 31.28 -12.51 32.93
C GLY A 125 30.69 -11.48 33.89
N LEU A 126 30.66 -11.84 35.18
CA LEU A 126 29.88 -11.13 36.21
C LEU A 126 30.22 -9.64 36.35
N GLU A 127 31.51 -9.28 36.26
CA GLU A 127 31.95 -7.88 36.39
C GLU A 127 31.42 -7.02 35.23
N THR A 128 31.69 -7.43 33.99
CA THR A 128 31.28 -6.71 32.77
C THR A 128 29.76 -6.54 32.72
N GLN A 129 28.99 -7.53 33.18
CA GLN A 129 27.54 -7.51 33.07
C GLN A 129 26.89 -6.70 34.18
N GLN A 130 27.41 -6.76 35.41
CA GLN A 130 26.97 -5.85 36.46
C GLN A 130 27.18 -4.39 36.08
N GLU A 131 28.27 -4.08 35.38
CA GLU A 131 28.50 -2.73 34.85
C GLU A 131 27.48 -2.33 33.77
N ILE A 132 27.15 -3.24 32.84
CA ILE A 132 26.11 -2.97 31.81
C ILE A 132 24.74 -2.81 32.46
N LEU A 133 24.36 -3.71 33.37
CA LEU A 133 23.05 -3.69 34.02
C LEU A 133 22.89 -2.50 34.99
N ALA A 134 24.00 -1.92 35.48
CA ALA A 134 23.99 -0.70 36.27
C ALA A 134 23.55 0.55 35.47
N ASP A 135 23.53 0.48 34.14
CA ASP A 135 23.00 1.55 33.28
C ASP A 135 21.45 1.60 33.28
N ALA A 136 20.76 0.60 33.81
CA ALA A 136 19.31 0.56 33.86
C ALA A 136 18.73 1.55 34.90
N ASP A 137 17.75 2.36 34.49
CA ASP A 137 16.96 3.24 35.37
C ASP A 137 15.77 2.50 36.04
N PHE A 138 15.68 1.19 35.82
CA PHE A 138 14.61 0.30 36.28
C PHE A 138 15.14 -0.89 37.06
N SER A 139 14.25 -1.65 37.70
CA SER A 139 14.67 -2.75 38.59
C SER A 139 15.12 -3.98 37.80
N ILE A 140 16.35 -4.42 38.02
CA ILE A 140 16.87 -5.71 37.54
C ILE A 140 16.65 -6.75 38.64
N LEU A 141 15.95 -7.84 38.29
CA LEU A 141 15.41 -8.78 39.27
C LEU A 141 15.97 -10.20 39.09
N SER A 142 16.24 -10.89 40.21
CA SER A 142 16.45 -12.35 40.24
C SER A 142 16.44 -12.83 41.69
N ALA A 143 15.38 -13.53 42.10
CA ALA A 143 15.20 -14.02 43.47
C ALA A 143 15.94 -15.33 43.76
N ASN A 144 16.24 -16.12 42.73
CA ASN A 144 16.82 -17.45 42.87
C ASN A 144 18.31 -17.50 42.52
N THR A 145 18.93 -16.39 42.12
CA THR A 145 20.38 -16.29 41.88
C THR A 145 21.08 -15.77 43.13
N ILE A 146 21.87 -16.61 43.80
CA ILE A 146 22.48 -16.34 45.11
C ILE A 146 24.01 -16.29 45.01
N VAL A 147 24.63 -15.29 45.61
CA VAL A 147 26.08 -15.22 45.74
C VAL A 147 26.55 -16.19 46.82
N ARG A 148 27.34 -17.21 46.46
CA ARG A 148 27.74 -18.30 47.37
C ARG A 148 28.49 -17.81 48.61
N GLU A 149 29.31 -16.77 48.46
CA GLU A 149 30.14 -16.24 49.56
C GLU A 149 29.30 -15.57 50.64
N THR A 150 28.28 -14.82 50.26
CA THR A 150 27.49 -13.99 51.18
C THR A 150 26.15 -14.63 51.55
N GLY A 151 25.62 -15.53 50.70
CA GLY A 151 24.28 -16.06 50.81
C GLY A 151 23.17 -15.06 50.41
N GLU A 152 23.55 -13.90 49.89
CA GLU A 152 22.63 -12.83 49.48
C GLU A 152 22.27 -12.95 47.98
N PRO A 153 21.09 -12.47 47.55
CA PRO A 153 20.73 -12.40 46.14
C PRO A 153 21.72 -11.59 45.30
N PHE A 154 22.04 -12.08 44.10
CA PHE A 154 22.92 -11.41 43.14
C PHE A 154 22.27 -10.16 42.52
N ALA A 155 20.96 -10.20 42.32
CA ALA A 155 20.12 -9.08 41.92
C ALA A 155 18.97 -8.91 42.92
N GLN A 156 18.21 -7.82 42.80
CA GLN A 156 17.08 -7.60 43.70
C GLN A 156 16.01 -8.70 43.49
N PRO A 157 15.47 -9.36 44.54
CA PRO A 157 14.49 -10.44 44.32
C PRO A 157 13.19 -9.96 43.68
N TYR A 158 12.65 -8.84 44.19
CA TYR A 158 11.39 -8.26 43.73
C TYR A 158 11.38 -6.74 43.89
N THR A 159 10.49 -6.05 43.19
CA THR A 159 10.20 -4.62 43.35
C THR A 159 8.70 -4.37 43.51
N ILE A 160 8.32 -3.21 44.06
CA ILE A 160 6.90 -2.81 44.17
C ILE A 160 6.71 -1.51 43.38
N LYS A 161 5.75 -1.52 42.45
CA LYS A 161 5.33 -0.35 41.68
C LYS A 161 3.91 0.02 42.05
N GLU A 162 3.63 1.32 42.18
CA GLU A 162 2.27 1.80 42.43
C GLU A 162 1.77 2.54 41.19
N ILE A 163 0.67 2.04 40.60
CA ILE A 163 0.00 2.65 39.45
C ILE A 163 -1.43 2.94 39.86
N ASP A 164 -1.82 4.22 39.81
CA ASP A 164 -3.16 4.67 40.20
C ASP A 164 -3.61 4.07 41.56
N GLY A 165 -2.72 4.07 42.57
CA GLY A 165 -3.02 3.56 43.91
C GLY A 165 -3.18 2.04 44.04
N VAL A 166 -2.86 1.27 42.99
CA VAL A 166 -2.73 -0.20 43.02
C VAL A 166 -1.27 -0.56 43.18
N LYS A 167 -0.92 -1.38 44.18
CA LYS A 167 0.44 -1.84 44.41
C LYS A 167 0.70 -3.17 43.69
N ILE A 168 1.69 -3.19 42.83
CA ILE A 168 2.04 -4.33 41.99
C ILE A 168 3.41 -4.83 42.45
N GLY A 169 3.46 -6.05 42.97
CA GLY A 169 4.69 -6.75 43.31
C GLY A 169 5.21 -7.47 42.07
N ILE A 170 6.46 -7.20 41.69
CA ILE A 170 7.09 -7.81 40.51
C ILE A 170 8.28 -8.64 41.00
N LEU A 171 8.20 -9.95 40.82
CA LEU A 171 9.21 -10.94 41.23
C LEU A 171 10.02 -11.39 40.01
N GLY A 172 11.35 -11.48 40.12
CA GLY A 172 12.21 -12.01 39.03
C GLY A 172 12.75 -13.40 39.35
N LEU A 173 12.80 -14.28 38.35
CA LEU A 173 13.37 -15.63 38.42
C LEU A 173 14.18 -15.91 37.15
N THR A 174 15.26 -16.67 37.32
CA THR A 174 16.25 -16.96 36.28
C THR A 174 16.45 -18.46 36.17
N THR A 175 16.53 -19.00 34.96
CA THR A 175 16.76 -20.44 34.73
C THR A 175 17.96 -21.00 35.51
N THR A 176 17.82 -22.22 36.03
CA THR A 176 18.86 -22.90 36.84
C THR A 176 20.00 -23.49 36.02
N ASN A 177 19.88 -23.48 34.69
CA ASN A 177 20.78 -24.16 33.77
C ASN A 177 22.06 -23.37 33.42
N ILE A 178 22.19 -22.12 33.84
CA ILE A 178 23.34 -21.25 33.50
C ILE A 178 24.71 -21.90 33.80
N PRO A 179 24.93 -22.63 34.90
CA PRO A 179 26.21 -23.33 35.14
C PRO A 179 26.58 -24.37 34.07
N ILE A 180 25.61 -24.92 33.34
CA ILE A 180 25.84 -25.84 32.22
C ILE A 180 26.43 -25.06 31.02
N TRP A 181 25.99 -23.83 30.81
CA TRP A 181 26.33 -23.03 29.64
C TRP A 181 27.57 -22.14 29.84
N ASP A 182 27.71 -21.50 31.00
CA ASP A 182 28.75 -20.50 31.25
C ASP A 182 29.85 -20.96 32.22
N GLY A 183 29.69 -22.13 32.86
CA GLY A 183 30.71 -22.82 33.65
C GLY A 183 31.41 -21.91 34.67
N ASP A 184 32.75 -21.88 34.61
CA ASP A 184 33.63 -21.13 35.52
C ASP A 184 33.26 -19.64 35.67
N LYS A 185 32.57 -19.03 34.70
CA LYS A 185 32.17 -17.61 34.77
C LYS A 185 31.14 -17.34 35.86
N VAL A 186 30.37 -18.34 36.28
CA VAL A 186 29.29 -18.23 37.27
C VAL A 186 29.52 -19.09 38.52
N ASP A 187 30.72 -19.65 38.71
CA ASP A 187 31.05 -20.55 39.83
C ASP A 187 30.79 -19.94 41.22
N SER A 188 30.90 -18.61 41.34
CA SER A 188 30.60 -17.89 42.58
C SER A 188 29.10 -17.78 42.88
N LEU A 189 28.23 -18.22 41.97
CA LEU A 189 26.77 -18.14 42.09
C LEU A 189 26.14 -19.52 42.29
N GLU A 190 24.99 -19.51 42.94
CA GLU A 190 24.09 -20.65 43.12
C GLU A 190 22.71 -20.28 42.59
N PHE A 191 22.16 -21.12 41.71
CA PHE A 191 20.83 -20.94 41.15
C PHE A 191 19.88 -21.93 41.80
N LYS A 192 18.98 -21.44 42.65
CA LYS A 192 17.97 -22.26 43.35
C LYS A 192 16.79 -22.58 42.42
N ASP A 193 16.07 -23.67 42.71
CA ASP A 193 14.81 -24.01 42.06
C ASP A 193 13.84 -22.81 42.04
N MET A 194 13.36 -22.46 40.85
CA MET A 194 12.58 -21.23 40.65
C MET A 194 11.26 -21.24 41.43
N ASP A 195 10.56 -22.38 41.47
CA ASP A 195 9.26 -22.51 42.13
C ASP A 195 9.38 -22.39 43.65
N GLN A 196 10.45 -22.94 44.23
CA GLN A 196 10.74 -22.84 45.66
C GLN A 196 11.16 -21.42 46.04
N ALA A 197 12.00 -20.78 45.23
CA ALA A 197 12.40 -19.40 45.45
C ALA A 197 11.19 -18.46 45.37
N ALA A 198 10.26 -18.67 44.43
CA ALA A 198 9.01 -17.91 44.37
C ALA A 198 8.19 -18.05 45.65
N ALA A 199 8.00 -19.29 46.12
CA ALA A 199 7.25 -19.58 47.35
C ALA A 199 7.84 -18.91 48.61
N GLU A 200 9.16 -18.67 48.64
CA GLU A 200 9.81 -17.95 49.76
C GLU A 200 9.39 -16.46 49.82
N TYR A 201 9.19 -15.80 48.67
CA TYR A 201 8.91 -14.36 48.59
C TYR A 201 7.42 -14.00 48.48
N ILE A 202 6.56 -14.91 48.03
CA ILE A 202 5.12 -14.66 47.87
C ILE A 202 4.43 -14.16 49.15
N PRO A 203 4.64 -14.76 50.34
CA PRO A 203 3.98 -14.28 51.56
C PRO A 203 4.31 -12.82 51.89
N GLU A 204 5.55 -12.39 51.61
CA GLU A 204 5.97 -11.01 51.80
C GLU A 204 5.34 -10.06 50.76
N LEU A 205 5.20 -10.52 49.52
CA LEU A 205 4.54 -9.77 48.45
C LEU A 205 3.02 -9.63 48.69
N GLU A 206 2.35 -10.67 49.20
CA GLU A 206 0.91 -10.61 49.53
C GLU A 206 0.59 -9.56 50.62
N GLU A 207 1.52 -9.32 51.55
CA GLU A 207 1.40 -8.28 52.58
C GLU A 207 1.61 -6.86 52.02
N LYS A 208 2.39 -6.72 50.94
CA LYS A 208 2.86 -5.42 50.45
C LYS A 208 2.23 -4.97 49.13
N ALA A 209 1.68 -5.90 48.35
CA ALA A 209 1.13 -5.69 47.03
C ALA A 209 -0.32 -6.20 46.93
N ASP A 210 -1.07 -5.57 46.03
CA ASP A 210 -2.40 -5.97 45.61
C ASP A 210 -2.35 -7.10 44.57
N ILE A 211 -1.38 -7.04 43.66
CA ILE A 211 -1.22 -7.94 42.51
C ILE A 211 0.23 -8.45 42.49
N ILE A 212 0.43 -9.72 42.13
CA ILE A 212 1.76 -10.32 41.96
C ILE A 212 2.01 -10.68 40.49
N ILE A 213 3.06 -10.11 39.91
CA ILE A 213 3.56 -10.44 38.57
C ILE A 213 4.93 -11.14 38.72
N ALA A 214 5.13 -12.26 38.05
CA ALA A 214 6.43 -12.94 37.97
C ALA A 214 7.05 -12.78 36.58
N LEU A 215 8.32 -12.40 36.53
CA LEU A 215 9.17 -12.39 35.33
C LEU A 215 10.10 -13.59 35.44
N VAL A 216 9.96 -14.57 34.55
CA VAL A 216 10.64 -15.87 34.65
C VAL A 216 11.41 -16.14 33.36
N HIS A 217 12.72 -16.02 33.39
CA HIS A 217 13.51 -16.35 32.20
C HIS A 217 13.76 -17.87 32.14
N SER A 218 12.79 -18.61 31.61
CA SER A 218 12.94 -20.03 31.28
C SER A 218 11.86 -20.52 30.32
N GLY A 219 12.15 -21.63 29.66
CA GLY A 219 11.17 -22.36 28.86
C GLY A 219 10.01 -22.90 29.69
N LEU A 220 8.84 -23.07 29.06
CA LEU A 220 7.64 -23.50 29.77
C LEU A 220 7.81 -24.91 30.36
N GLU A 221 8.39 -25.84 29.59
CA GLU A 221 8.57 -27.26 29.95
C GLU A 221 10.00 -27.60 30.46
N GLY A 222 10.93 -26.64 30.46
CA GLY A 222 12.34 -26.85 30.83
C GLY A 222 13.12 -27.72 29.82
N ARG A 223 14.44 -27.79 29.96
CA ARG A 223 15.31 -28.50 28.98
C ARG A 223 16.27 -29.51 29.59
N HIS A 224 16.83 -29.22 30.76
CA HIS A 224 18.03 -29.93 31.23
C HIS A 224 17.96 -30.42 32.68
N ASP A 225 16.99 -29.96 33.49
CA ASP A 225 16.85 -30.39 34.87
C ASP A 225 15.77 -31.50 35.04
N PRO A 226 16.16 -32.74 35.38
CA PRO A 226 15.21 -33.84 35.60
C PRO A 226 14.25 -33.62 36.78
N SER A 227 14.56 -32.69 37.69
CA SER A 227 13.70 -32.31 38.82
C SER A 227 12.63 -31.26 38.44
N GLY A 228 12.75 -30.70 37.23
CA GLY A 228 11.92 -29.63 36.71
C GLY A 228 12.16 -28.27 37.39
N GLY A 229 13.27 -28.07 38.09
CA GLY A 229 13.61 -26.80 38.75
C GLY A 229 13.83 -25.63 37.78
N ASP A 230 14.05 -25.93 36.49
CA ASP A 230 14.14 -25.00 35.37
C ASP A 230 12.79 -24.75 34.65
N GLN A 231 11.67 -25.34 35.09
CA GLN A 231 10.39 -25.23 34.37
C GLN A 231 9.58 -24.01 34.82
N ALA A 232 9.27 -23.10 33.90
CA ALA A 232 8.36 -22.00 34.22
C ALA A 232 6.94 -22.50 34.57
N ARG A 233 6.46 -23.57 33.94
CA ARG A 233 5.16 -24.19 34.26
C ARG A 233 5.07 -24.57 35.74
N LYS A 234 6.12 -25.18 36.29
CA LYS A 234 6.18 -25.60 37.68
C LYS A 234 6.08 -24.42 38.66
N VAL A 235 6.62 -23.26 38.29
CA VAL A 235 6.46 -22.02 39.08
C VAL A 235 4.98 -21.65 39.17
N ALA A 236 4.28 -21.58 38.05
CA ALA A 236 2.85 -21.24 38.01
C ALA A 236 1.96 -22.31 38.70
N GLU A 237 2.30 -23.60 38.56
CA GLU A 237 1.56 -24.69 39.22
C GLU A 237 1.67 -24.63 40.74
N ASN A 238 2.88 -24.41 41.27
CA ASN A 238 3.14 -24.46 42.71
C ASN A 238 2.85 -23.14 43.43
N ASN A 239 2.66 -22.04 42.70
CA ASN A 239 2.47 -20.70 43.24
C ASN A 239 1.23 -20.01 42.61
N PRO A 240 0.00 -20.51 42.88
CA PRO A 240 -1.24 -19.99 42.31
C PRO A 240 -1.60 -18.56 42.77
N GLU A 241 -0.88 -18.01 43.75
CA GLU A 241 -1.00 -16.63 44.20
C GLU A 241 -0.46 -15.61 43.19
N ILE A 242 0.29 -16.05 42.16
CA ILE A 242 0.76 -15.21 41.07
C ILE A 242 -0.41 -14.88 40.13
N ASP A 243 -0.63 -13.59 39.85
CA ASP A 243 -1.70 -13.16 38.94
C ASP A 243 -1.27 -13.28 37.47
N LEU A 244 -0.04 -12.90 37.16
CA LEU A 244 0.50 -12.89 35.80
C LEU A 244 1.95 -13.37 35.82
N MET A 245 2.32 -14.24 34.89
CA MET A 245 3.69 -14.65 34.67
C MET A 245 4.11 -14.35 33.23
N ILE A 246 5.22 -13.64 33.06
CA ILE A 246 5.87 -13.45 31.76
C ILE A 246 7.07 -14.38 31.70
N THR A 247 7.19 -15.16 30.63
CA THR A 247 8.26 -16.13 30.42
C THR A 247 9.00 -15.91 29.09
N GLY A 248 10.14 -16.57 28.89
CA GLY A 248 11.06 -16.38 27.75
C GLY A 248 11.89 -17.63 27.40
N HIS A 249 13.13 -17.46 26.92
CA HIS A 249 14.17 -18.48 26.68
C HIS A 249 13.95 -19.44 25.50
N ASP A 250 12.72 -19.88 25.25
CA ASP A 250 12.43 -20.82 24.15
C ASP A 250 12.21 -20.11 22.80
N HIS A 251 12.06 -18.78 22.80
CA HIS A 251 11.75 -17.93 21.63
C HIS A 251 10.37 -18.21 21.01
N ASP A 252 9.58 -19.07 21.66
CA ASP A 252 8.23 -19.44 21.22
C ASP A 252 7.18 -18.62 22.00
N PRO A 253 6.09 -18.19 21.34
CA PRO A 253 5.01 -17.48 22.01
C PRO A 253 4.18 -18.43 22.89
N VAL A 254 3.77 -17.94 24.05
CA VAL A 254 2.93 -18.66 25.01
C VAL A 254 1.75 -17.79 25.41
N ASN A 255 0.56 -18.39 25.47
CA ASN A 255 -0.65 -17.79 26.03
C ASN A 255 -1.51 -18.88 26.69
N GLU A 256 -1.21 -19.20 27.95
CA GLU A 256 -1.86 -20.28 28.69
C GLU A 256 -2.31 -19.83 30.09
N ILE A 257 -3.34 -20.48 30.64
CA ILE A 257 -3.67 -20.37 32.06
C ILE A 257 -3.23 -21.64 32.79
N VAL A 258 -2.27 -21.51 33.70
CA VAL A 258 -1.71 -22.62 34.48
C VAL A 258 -2.06 -22.42 35.94
N ASN A 259 -2.85 -23.33 36.51
CA ASN A 259 -3.35 -23.27 37.89
C ASN A 259 -3.93 -21.90 38.31
N GLY A 260 -4.57 -21.19 37.38
CA GLY A 260 -5.16 -19.87 37.61
C GLY A 260 -4.23 -18.69 37.31
N VAL A 261 -2.93 -18.91 37.07
CA VAL A 261 -1.95 -17.90 36.62
C VAL A 261 -2.04 -17.73 35.11
N LEU A 262 -2.10 -16.50 34.60
CA LEU A 262 -1.96 -16.24 33.15
C LEU A 262 -0.47 -16.24 32.81
N VAL A 263 -0.04 -17.08 31.87
CA VAL A 263 1.34 -17.22 31.43
C VAL A 263 1.47 -16.73 30.00
N MET A 264 2.33 -15.73 29.79
CA MET A 264 2.57 -15.12 28.49
C MET A 264 4.06 -15.18 28.11
N ALA A 265 4.38 -15.46 26.86
CA ALA A 265 5.71 -15.25 26.27
C ALA A 265 5.56 -14.64 24.88
N ALA A 266 6.37 -13.64 24.56
CA ALA A 266 6.46 -13.12 23.19
C ALA A 266 7.63 -13.81 22.46
N LYS A 267 7.58 -13.85 21.13
CA LYS A 267 8.76 -14.18 20.31
C LYS A 267 9.93 -13.24 20.55
N ASP A 268 11.12 -13.71 20.19
CA ASP A 268 12.40 -13.01 20.38
C ASP A 268 12.61 -11.83 19.42
N ALA A 269 13.72 -11.11 19.62
CA ALA A 269 14.19 -9.99 18.81
C ALA A 269 13.20 -8.81 18.65
N GLY A 270 12.11 -8.79 19.42
CA GLY A 270 11.04 -7.82 19.27
C GLY A 270 10.17 -8.07 18.03
N GLU A 271 10.08 -9.31 17.53
CA GLU A 271 9.06 -9.72 16.56
C GLU A 271 7.65 -9.55 17.14
N GLN A 272 7.51 -9.73 18.47
CA GLN A 272 6.24 -9.60 19.17
C GLN A 272 6.38 -8.88 20.51
N ALA A 273 5.26 -8.35 21.00
CA ALA A 273 5.07 -8.04 22.41
C ALA A 273 3.76 -8.60 22.93
N SER A 274 3.73 -9.01 24.19
CA SER A 274 2.50 -9.44 24.85
C SER A 274 1.77 -8.24 25.44
N LYS A 275 0.50 -8.02 25.04
CA LYS A 275 -0.41 -7.03 25.63
C LYS A 275 -1.42 -7.72 26.52
N ILE A 276 -1.36 -7.42 27.82
CA ILE A 276 -2.24 -8.00 28.84
C ILE A 276 -3.12 -6.91 29.42
N LYS A 277 -4.43 -7.17 29.44
CA LYS A 277 -5.42 -6.32 30.10
C LYS A 277 -5.91 -7.00 31.38
N MET A 278 -5.79 -6.31 32.51
CA MET A 278 -6.32 -6.75 33.80
C MET A 278 -7.38 -5.77 34.30
N THR A 279 -8.56 -6.30 34.62
CA THR A 279 -9.62 -5.55 35.31
C THR A 279 -9.56 -5.87 36.79
N LEU A 280 -9.52 -4.82 37.61
CA LEU A 280 -9.35 -4.90 39.05
C LEU A 280 -10.62 -4.49 39.76
N ALA A 281 -10.98 -5.26 40.79
CA ALA A 281 -12.08 -4.95 41.69
C ALA A 281 -11.55 -4.76 43.11
N GLN A 282 -12.24 -3.94 43.90
CA GLN A 282 -11.88 -3.73 45.29
C GLN A 282 -12.60 -4.74 46.18
N GLU A 283 -11.84 -5.55 46.92
CA GLU A 283 -12.35 -6.50 47.91
C GLU A 283 -11.71 -6.21 49.27
N ASN A 284 -12.54 -5.94 50.30
CA ASN A 284 -12.10 -5.64 51.66
C ASN A 284 -11.03 -4.52 51.78
N GLY A 285 -11.00 -3.58 50.83
CA GLY A 285 -10.03 -2.48 50.80
C GLY A 285 -8.72 -2.78 50.07
N LYS A 286 -8.53 -4.00 49.54
CA LYS A 286 -7.41 -4.42 48.68
C LYS A 286 -7.89 -4.51 47.22
N TRP A 287 -7.01 -4.25 46.26
CA TRP A 287 -7.34 -4.53 44.85
C TRP A 287 -7.08 -6.00 44.53
N VAL A 288 -7.97 -6.63 43.77
CA VAL A 288 -7.83 -8.01 43.31
C VAL A 288 -8.17 -8.10 41.82
N VAL A 289 -7.56 -9.06 41.12
CA VAL A 289 -7.81 -9.26 39.68
C VAL A 289 -9.17 -9.92 39.47
N ALA A 290 -10.11 -9.19 38.87
CA ALA A 290 -11.44 -9.69 38.53
C ALA A 290 -11.44 -10.43 37.19
N SER A 291 -10.64 -9.97 36.23
CA SER A 291 -10.40 -10.64 34.95
C SER A 291 -9.03 -10.28 34.39
N LYS A 292 -8.46 -11.20 33.61
CA LYS A 292 -7.19 -11.03 32.89
C LYS A 292 -7.27 -11.72 31.53
N GLU A 293 -6.79 -11.06 30.50
CA GLU A 293 -6.68 -11.57 29.13
C GLU A 293 -5.42 -11.02 28.48
N GLY A 294 -4.79 -11.82 27.61
CA GLY A 294 -3.56 -11.46 26.92
C GLY A 294 -3.64 -11.79 25.44
N VAL A 295 -3.02 -10.94 24.62
CA VAL A 295 -2.83 -11.13 23.18
C VAL A 295 -1.40 -10.79 22.81
N HIS A 296 -0.89 -11.35 21.72
CA HIS A 296 0.37 -10.91 21.11
C HIS A 296 0.10 -9.83 20.07
N LEU A 297 0.97 -8.83 20.04
CA LEU A 297 1.04 -7.81 18.99
C LEU A 297 2.22 -8.15 18.10
N GLU A 298 2.04 -8.11 16.78
CA GLU A 298 3.07 -8.41 15.78
C GLU A 298 3.80 -7.13 15.37
N ALA A 299 5.13 -7.17 15.27
CA ALA A 299 5.93 -6.01 14.89
C ALA A 299 5.74 -5.59 13.41
N GLU A 300 5.36 -6.51 12.53
CA GLU A 300 5.05 -6.20 11.13
C GLU A 300 3.87 -5.21 10.97
N ASP A 301 2.95 -5.18 11.95
CA ASP A 301 1.78 -4.28 11.94
C ASP A 301 2.12 -2.84 12.36
N TYR A 302 3.35 -2.58 12.84
CA TYR A 302 3.74 -1.30 13.43
C TYR A 302 4.98 -0.70 12.77
N GLU A 303 4.90 0.58 12.47
CA GLU A 303 6.07 1.39 12.13
C GLU A 303 6.92 1.65 13.38
N ALA A 304 8.24 1.73 13.19
CA ALA A 304 9.18 1.99 14.26
C ALA A 304 9.06 3.42 14.82
N ASP A 305 9.12 3.56 16.14
CA ASP A 305 8.96 4.85 16.80
C ASP A 305 10.16 5.79 16.51
N PRO A 306 9.94 6.95 15.87
CA PRO A 306 11.03 7.83 15.43
C PRO A 306 11.84 8.42 16.59
N GLU A 307 11.23 8.64 17.76
CA GLU A 307 11.94 9.13 18.95
C GLU A 307 12.89 8.06 19.50
N THR A 308 12.43 6.81 19.57
CA THR A 308 13.24 5.67 20.01
C THR A 308 14.39 5.38 19.04
N LEU A 309 14.15 5.47 17.72
CA LEU A 309 15.20 5.37 16.72
C LEU A 309 16.28 6.44 16.94
N ALA A 310 15.89 7.70 17.11
CA ALA A 310 16.83 8.80 17.33
C ALA A 310 17.73 8.60 18.57
N VAL A 311 17.24 7.92 19.61
CA VAL A 311 18.05 7.59 20.81
C VAL A 311 19.18 6.61 20.49
N ALA A 312 18.93 5.66 19.59
CA ALA A 312 19.84 4.59 19.22
C ALA A 312 20.65 4.87 17.94
N GLU A 313 20.28 5.90 17.18
CA GLU A 313 20.89 6.28 15.89
C GLU A 313 22.43 6.32 15.92
N PRO A 314 23.11 6.94 16.91
CA PRO A 314 24.57 6.96 16.91
C PRO A 314 25.20 5.57 16.99
N TYR A 315 24.58 4.66 17.76
CA TYR A 315 25.05 3.28 17.91
C TYR A 315 24.76 2.46 16.66
N HIS A 316 23.56 2.63 16.09
CA HIS A 316 23.19 2.00 14.83
C HIS A 316 24.18 2.38 13.72
N ASN A 317 24.48 3.66 13.57
CA ASN A 317 25.41 4.16 12.55
C ASN A 317 26.84 3.59 12.74
N GLU A 318 27.35 3.51 13.97
CA GLU A 318 28.67 2.92 14.26
C GLU A 318 28.71 1.42 13.91
N VAL A 319 27.62 0.68 14.20
CA VAL A 319 27.53 -0.75 13.86
C VAL A 319 27.38 -0.95 12.35
N VAL A 320 26.58 -0.13 11.67
CA VAL A 320 26.44 -0.14 10.21
C VAL A 320 27.79 0.14 9.55
N GLU A 321 28.54 1.12 10.03
CA GLU A 321 29.90 1.40 9.55
C GLU A 321 30.81 0.19 9.77
N TYR A 322 30.77 -0.41 10.97
CA TYR A 322 31.56 -1.61 11.30
C TYR A 322 31.27 -2.78 10.36
N VAL A 323 30.00 -3.17 10.15
CA VAL A 323 29.66 -4.33 9.29
C VAL A 323 29.92 -4.08 7.79
N ASN A 324 30.03 -2.80 7.38
CA ASN A 324 30.45 -2.40 6.05
C ASN A 324 31.98 -2.30 5.89
N THR A 325 32.77 -2.58 6.93
CA THR A 325 34.24 -2.57 6.85
C THR A 325 34.70 -3.61 5.82
N PRO A 326 35.43 -3.20 4.76
CA PRO A 326 35.99 -4.13 3.78
C PRO A 326 37.02 -5.04 4.44
N ILE A 327 36.85 -6.35 4.25
CA ILE A 327 37.76 -7.42 4.69
C ILE A 327 38.47 -8.08 3.50
N GLY A 328 38.11 -7.75 2.26
CA GLY A 328 38.81 -8.27 1.09
C GLY A 328 38.20 -7.78 -0.21
N TYR A 329 38.58 -8.41 -1.31
CA TYR A 329 38.11 -8.06 -2.65
C TYR A 329 37.75 -9.30 -3.48
N ALA A 330 36.52 -9.36 -3.99
CA ALA A 330 36.05 -10.38 -4.92
C ALA A 330 36.31 -9.95 -6.37
N THR A 331 37.02 -10.79 -7.12
CA THR A 331 37.41 -10.49 -8.52
C THR A 331 36.29 -10.65 -9.55
N GLY A 332 35.19 -11.32 -9.18
CA GLY A 332 33.98 -11.53 -9.97
C GLY A 332 32.85 -12.03 -9.06
N ASP A 333 31.65 -12.15 -9.60
CA ASP A 333 30.47 -12.60 -8.86
C ASP A 333 30.56 -14.10 -8.51
N PHE A 334 30.21 -14.45 -7.27
CA PHE A 334 30.32 -15.82 -6.76
C PHE A 334 29.09 -16.70 -7.07
N THR A 335 28.01 -16.09 -7.54
CA THR A 335 26.83 -16.77 -8.09
C THR A 335 26.52 -16.22 -9.48
N PRO A 336 26.13 -17.05 -10.44
CA PRO A 336 25.57 -16.57 -11.70
C PRO A 336 24.16 -16.00 -11.50
N GLU A 337 23.62 -15.35 -12.53
CA GLU A 337 22.18 -15.00 -12.57
C GLU A 337 21.33 -16.28 -12.46
N ASP A 338 20.18 -16.13 -11.78
CA ASP A 338 19.22 -17.23 -11.64
C ASP A 338 18.74 -17.70 -13.02
N PRO A 339 18.83 -19.01 -13.33
CA PRO A 339 18.42 -19.54 -14.63
C PRO A 339 16.93 -19.30 -14.94
N VAL A 340 16.10 -19.21 -13.90
CA VAL A 340 14.67 -18.92 -13.94
C VAL A 340 14.37 -17.97 -12.79
N ALA A 341 13.65 -16.88 -13.03
CA ALA A 341 13.27 -15.94 -11.98
C ALA A 341 12.59 -16.68 -10.81
N GLY A 342 13.07 -16.43 -9.59
CA GLY A 342 12.57 -17.05 -8.37
C GLY A 342 13.15 -18.45 -8.06
N ILE A 343 14.06 -18.98 -8.87
CA ILE A 343 14.78 -20.23 -8.58
C ILE A 343 16.28 -19.92 -8.38
N PRO A 344 16.78 -19.89 -7.13
CA PRO A 344 18.16 -19.51 -6.86
C PRO A 344 19.16 -20.45 -7.55
N ALA A 345 20.13 -19.89 -8.28
CA ALA A 345 21.11 -20.66 -9.04
C ALA A 345 21.84 -21.72 -8.19
N ALA A 346 22.20 -21.35 -6.95
CA ALA A 346 22.90 -22.23 -6.00
C ALA A 346 22.10 -23.48 -5.60
N GLN A 347 20.78 -23.53 -5.84
CA GLN A 347 19.94 -24.69 -5.54
C GLN A 347 19.86 -25.69 -6.71
N VAL A 348 20.27 -25.30 -7.93
CA VAL A 348 20.11 -26.12 -9.14
C VAL A 348 21.41 -26.39 -9.88
N GLN A 349 22.49 -25.69 -9.52
CA GLN A 349 23.82 -25.89 -10.09
C GLN A 349 24.92 -25.51 -9.09
N ASP A 350 26.13 -25.98 -9.37
CA ASP A 350 27.31 -25.66 -8.59
C ASP A 350 27.69 -24.17 -8.68
N THR A 351 28.17 -23.60 -7.56
CA THR A 351 28.44 -22.16 -7.44
C THR A 351 29.66 -21.86 -6.59
N ALA A 352 30.33 -20.75 -6.91
CA ALA A 352 31.58 -20.39 -6.24
C ALA A 352 31.39 -20.00 -4.77
N VAL A 353 30.18 -19.56 -4.38
CA VAL A 353 29.86 -19.24 -2.97
C VAL A 353 29.86 -20.50 -2.09
N LEU A 354 29.26 -21.60 -2.55
CA LEU A 354 29.28 -22.87 -1.81
C LEU A 354 30.69 -23.45 -1.78
N ASP A 355 31.39 -23.37 -2.90
CA ASP A 355 32.80 -23.77 -3.00
C ASP A 355 33.71 -22.96 -2.09
N LEU A 356 33.42 -21.68 -1.84
CA LEU A 356 34.16 -20.89 -0.87
C LEU A 356 33.95 -21.43 0.55
N ILE A 357 32.70 -21.67 0.96
CA ILE A 357 32.37 -22.18 2.30
C ILE A 357 33.03 -23.54 2.51
N ASN A 358 32.85 -24.47 1.57
CA ASN A 358 33.43 -25.79 1.64
C ASN A 358 34.97 -25.75 1.68
N ARG A 359 35.61 -24.90 0.87
CA ARG A 359 37.06 -24.73 0.88
C ARG A 359 37.59 -24.22 2.21
N VAL A 360 36.90 -23.27 2.84
CA VAL A 360 37.26 -22.77 4.18
C VAL A 360 37.18 -23.91 5.20
N GLN A 361 36.14 -24.74 5.14
CA GLN A 361 36.00 -25.90 6.04
C GLN A 361 37.12 -26.93 5.82
N LEU A 362 37.48 -27.22 4.56
CA LEU A 362 38.58 -28.12 4.20
C LEU A 362 39.94 -27.60 4.68
N GLU A 363 40.25 -26.31 4.47
CA GLU A 363 41.53 -25.71 4.89
C GLU A 363 41.71 -25.75 6.41
N ASN A 364 40.63 -25.57 7.20
CA ASN A 364 40.69 -25.56 8.66
C ASN A 364 40.77 -26.95 9.30
N THR A 365 40.28 -27.99 8.62
CA THR A 365 40.20 -29.36 9.18
C THR A 365 41.22 -30.32 8.60
N GLY A 366 41.66 -30.10 7.36
CA GLY A 366 42.42 -31.08 6.58
C GLY A 366 41.61 -32.34 6.24
N ALA A 367 40.29 -32.23 6.16
CA ALA A 367 39.39 -33.30 5.75
C ALA A 367 39.51 -33.62 4.24
N ASP A 368 39.01 -34.79 3.83
CA ASP A 368 39.00 -35.21 2.42
C ASP A 368 37.79 -34.62 1.68
N ILE A 369 36.68 -34.47 2.39
CA ILE A 369 35.37 -34.06 1.89
C ILE A 369 34.80 -32.99 2.82
N SER A 370 34.07 -32.03 2.27
CA SER A 370 33.31 -31.06 3.04
C SER A 370 31.87 -31.01 2.57
N SER A 371 30.93 -30.80 3.50
CA SER A 371 29.52 -30.50 3.19
C SER A 371 29.11 -29.17 3.79
N ALA A 372 28.35 -28.39 3.01
CA ALA A 372 27.80 -27.11 3.44
C ALA A 372 26.44 -26.84 2.76
N ALA A 373 25.57 -26.13 3.46
CA ALA A 373 24.33 -25.57 2.90
C ALA A 373 24.42 -24.05 2.82
N LEU A 374 23.57 -23.48 1.97
CA LEU A 374 23.30 -22.05 1.98
C LEU A 374 22.06 -21.78 2.84
N PHE A 375 22.20 -20.95 3.88
CA PHE A 375 21.10 -20.65 4.80
C PHE A 375 20.14 -19.55 4.29
N VAL A 376 20.56 -18.87 3.23
CA VAL A 376 19.84 -17.86 2.46
C VAL A 376 20.11 -18.23 1.00
N ALA A 377 19.13 -18.83 0.32
CA ALA A 377 19.37 -19.57 -0.92
C ALA A 377 19.88 -18.71 -2.09
N ASP A 378 19.64 -17.40 -2.04
CA ASP A 378 20.08 -16.37 -2.99
C ASP A 378 21.29 -15.55 -2.46
N SER A 379 21.91 -15.96 -1.35
CA SER A 379 23.09 -15.25 -0.84
C SER A 379 24.29 -15.42 -1.75
N THR A 380 25.06 -14.32 -1.90
CA THR A 380 26.19 -14.26 -2.81
C THR A 380 27.26 -13.29 -2.32
N ILE A 381 28.41 -13.32 -2.99
CA ILE A 381 29.44 -12.29 -2.93
C ILE A 381 29.56 -11.69 -4.33
N ASN A 382 29.20 -10.41 -4.46
CA ASN A 382 29.30 -9.68 -5.72
C ASN A 382 30.75 -9.22 -5.98
N GLN A 383 31.07 -8.96 -7.24
CA GLN A 383 32.34 -8.37 -7.64
C GLN A 383 32.57 -7.03 -6.93
N GLY A 384 33.75 -6.88 -6.29
CA GLY A 384 34.13 -5.66 -5.60
C GLY A 384 34.65 -5.88 -4.18
N PRO A 385 34.71 -4.81 -3.36
CA PRO A 385 35.06 -4.94 -1.94
C PRO A 385 34.06 -5.86 -1.21
N VAL A 386 34.58 -6.80 -0.45
CA VAL A 386 33.80 -7.72 0.39
C VAL A 386 33.88 -7.21 1.83
N SER A 387 32.75 -6.99 2.49
CA SER A 387 32.70 -6.54 3.88
C SER A 387 32.26 -7.64 4.84
N ILE A 388 32.33 -7.35 6.15
CA ILE A 388 31.94 -8.30 7.21
C ILE A 388 30.49 -8.81 7.02
N LYS A 389 29.56 -7.93 6.62
CA LYS A 389 28.17 -8.31 6.35
C LYS A 389 28.03 -9.30 5.20
N ASP A 390 28.89 -9.24 4.19
CA ASP A 390 28.81 -10.11 3.01
C ASP A 390 29.17 -11.55 3.41
N ALA A 391 30.21 -11.71 4.24
CA ALA A 391 30.56 -13.00 4.84
C ALA A 391 29.45 -13.52 5.78
N ALA A 392 28.83 -12.63 6.56
CA ALA A 392 27.71 -12.99 7.44
C ALA A 392 26.43 -13.35 6.67
N ARG A 393 26.19 -12.77 5.49
CA ARG A 393 25.04 -13.09 4.63
C ARG A 393 25.14 -14.51 4.07
N ILE A 394 26.31 -14.93 3.61
CA ILE A 394 26.51 -16.30 3.08
C ILE A 394 26.55 -17.36 4.19
N TYR A 395 26.86 -16.98 5.44
CA TYR A 395 26.86 -17.89 6.59
C TYR A 395 26.30 -17.21 7.87
N LYS A 396 24.96 -17.21 8.01
CA LYS A 396 24.26 -16.41 9.04
C LYS A 396 24.33 -16.95 10.48
N TYR A 397 24.61 -18.24 10.65
CA TYR A 397 24.61 -18.91 11.96
C TYR A 397 26.01 -19.00 12.56
N SER A 398 26.12 -18.92 13.88
CA SER A 398 27.38 -19.10 14.64
C SER A 398 27.73 -20.58 14.85
N ASN A 399 27.50 -21.43 13.85
CA ASN A 399 27.80 -22.85 13.93
C ASN A 399 29.32 -23.06 13.97
N THR A 400 29.79 -23.97 14.82
CA THR A 400 31.20 -24.38 14.88
C THR A 400 31.47 -25.52 13.90
N LEU A 401 32.75 -25.74 13.57
CA LEU A 401 33.21 -26.71 12.59
C LEU A 401 33.62 -28.03 13.26
N TYR A 402 33.03 -29.12 12.80
CA TYR A 402 33.37 -30.48 13.21
C TYR A 402 34.03 -31.23 12.06
N ALA A 403 34.88 -32.20 12.40
CA ALA A 403 35.32 -33.20 11.41
C ALA A 403 35.27 -34.61 11.99
N VAL A 404 34.77 -35.55 11.19
CA VAL A 404 34.44 -36.93 11.58
C VAL A 404 34.92 -37.92 10.52
N GLU A 405 35.24 -39.15 10.92
CA GLU A 405 35.51 -40.24 9.99
C GLU A 405 34.20 -40.92 9.59
N ILE A 406 33.96 -41.10 8.29
CA ILE A 406 32.78 -41.78 7.75
C ILE A 406 33.19 -42.86 6.74
N THR A 407 32.35 -43.86 6.58
CA THR A 407 32.46 -44.87 5.52
C THR A 407 31.85 -44.37 4.20
N GLY A 408 32.17 -45.02 3.08
CA GLY A 408 31.56 -44.71 1.79
C GLY A 408 30.05 -44.99 1.77
N GLU A 409 29.59 -45.96 2.56
CA GLU A 409 28.16 -46.21 2.79
C GLU A 409 27.49 -45.04 3.53
N GLU A 410 28.08 -44.57 4.64
CA GLU A 410 27.58 -43.40 5.38
C GLU A 410 27.59 -42.12 4.52
N LEU A 411 28.65 -41.90 3.73
CA LEU A 411 28.73 -40.78 2.78
C LEU A 411 27.59 -40.84 1.76
N LYS A 412 27.36 -42.00 1.15
CA LYS A 412 26.29 -42.18 0.17
C LYS A 412 24.92 -41.98 0.80
N ASN A 413 24.69 -42.51 2.01
CA ASN A 413 23.43 -42.34 2.73
C ASN A 413 23.16 -40.87 3.08
N TYR A 414 24.19 -40.12 3.47
CA TYR A 414 24.07 -38.68 3.72
C TYR A 414 23.74 -37.92 2.43
N LEU A 415 24.46 -38.16 1.33
CA LEU A 415 24.14 -37.58 0.02
C LEU A 415 22.70 -37.88 -0.40
N GLU A 416 22.27 -39.14 -0.34
CA GLU A 416 20.90 -39.55 -0.66
C GLU A 416 19.85 -38.86 0.23
N SER A 417 20.14 -38.69 1.52
CA SER A 417 19.23 -37.98 2.44
C SER A 417 19.07 -36.50 2.10
N THR A 418 20.14 -35.84 1.64
CA THR A 418 20.07 -34.40 1.38
C THR A 418 19.48 -34.09 0.00
N VAL A 419 19.75 -34.92 -1.02
CA VAL A 419 19.16 -34.77 -2.36
C VAL A 419 17.70 -35.24 -2.43
N ALA A 420 17.14 -35.74 -1.33
CA ALA A 420 15.70 -35.88 -1.16
C ALA A 420 14.96 -34.53 -1.34
N TYR A 421 15.68 -33.42 -1.16
CA TYR A 421 15.23 -32.05 -1.41
C TYR A 421 14.58 -31.83 -2.79
N TYR A 422 15.04 -32.51 -3.84
CA TYR A 422 14.47 -32.36 -5.18
C TYR A 422 13.19 -33.20 -5.35
N ASN A 423 12.21 -32.67 -6.09
CA ASN A 423 11.09 -33.50 -6.56
C ASN A 423 11.53 -34.41 -7.70
N THR A 424 10.78 -35.51 -7.90
CA THR A 424 11.02 -36.42 -9.03
C THR A 424 10.47 -35.78 -10.31
N TYR A 425 11.34 -35.63 -11.32
CA TYR A 425 10.98 -35.05 -12.62
C TYR A 425 9.77 -35.75 -13.26
N GLN A 426 8.84 -34.96 -13.79
CA GLN A 426 7.74 -35.43 -14.63
C GLN A 426 7.93 -34.98 -16.09
N PRO A 427 7.61 -35.85 -17.07
CA PRO A 427 7.64 -35.45 -18.47
C PRO A 427 6.75 -34.23 -18.75
N GLY A 428 7.34 -33.11 -19.19
CA GLY A 428 6.64 -31.85 -19.44
C GLY A 428 7.04 -30.72 -18.48
N ASP A 429 7.75 -31.04 -17.40
CA ASP A 429 8.34 -30.05 -16.48
C ASP A 429 9.36 -29.18 -17.22
N ILE A 430 9.40 -27.89 -16.86
CA ILE A 430 10.32 -26.90 -17.46
C ILE A 430 11.33 -26.35 -16.45
N THR A 431 11.16 -26.63 -15.17
CA THR A 431 12.07 -26.25 -14.07
C THR A 431 12.38 -27.43 -13.15
N ILE A 432 13.43 -27.29 -12.33
CA ILE A 432 13.74 -28.21 -11.24
C ILE A 432 12.97 -27.74 -10.00
N SER A 433 12.13 -28.59 -9.42
CA SER A 433 11.32 -28.26 -8.24
C SER A 433 11.78 -28.97 -6.98
N PHE A 434 11.35 -28.45 -5.83
CA PHE A 434 11.83 -28.83 -4.51
C PHE A 434 10.69 -29.28 -3.60
N ASP A 435 10.94 -30.26 -2.75
CA ASP A 435 9.97 -30.74 -1.77
C ASP A 435 9.65 -29.62 -0.76
N PRO A 436 8.39 -29.15 -0.66
CA PRO A 436 8.02 -28.04 0.22
C PRO A 436 8.14 -28.36 1.71
N GLU A 437 8.23 -29.64 2.10
CA GLU A 437 8.40 -30.06 3.48
C GLU A 437 9.89 -30.06 3.90
N ILE A 438 10.82 -29.98 2.94
CA ILE A 438 12.26 -29.93 3.19
C ILE A 438 12.73 -28.48 3.07
N ARG A 439 13.23 -27.92 4.18
CA ARG A 439 13.76 -26.56 4.20
C ARG A 439 15.02 -26.48 3.32
N GLY A 440 15.14 -25.44 2.49
CA GLY A 440 16.31 -25.25 1.61
C GLY A 440 17.64 -25.23 2.37
N TYR A 441 17.67 -24.72 3.61
CA TYR A 441 18.87 -24.79 4.44
C TYR A 441 19.27 -26.21 4.85
N ALA A 442 18.47 -27.25 4.58
CA ALA A 442 18.79 -28.65 4.84
C ALA A 442 19.43 -29.35 3.63
N TYR A 443 19.49 -28.66 2.47
CA TYR A 443 20.19 -29.14 1.28
C TYR A 443 21.69 -28.80 1.36
N ASP A 444 22.52 -29.83 1.51
CA ASP A 444 23.97 -29.73 1.57
C ASP A 444 24.58 -30.07 0.22
N MET A 445 25.56 -29.26 -0.20
CA MET A 445 26.39 -29.47 -1.39
C MET A 445 27.81 -29.80 -0.95
N PHE A 446 28.43 -30.74 -1.66
CA PHE A 446 29.67 -31.37 -1.22
C PHE A 446 30.83 -30.93 -2.08
N GLN A 447 32.01 -30.81 -1.47
CA GLN A 447 33.29 -30.62 -2.17
C GLN A 447 34.25 -31.77 -1.85
N GLY A 448 35.10 -32.13 -2.81
CA GLY A 448 36.10 -33.21 -2.69
C GLY A 448 35.67 -34.54 -3.33
N ILE A 449 34.45 -34.63 -3.84
CA ILE A 449 33.88 -35.79 -4.54
C ILE A 449 33.16 -35.35 -5.81
N ASP A 450 33.16 -36.20 -6.84
CA ASP A 450 32.33 -36.00 -8.04
C ASP A 450 31.07 -36.86 -7.96
N TYR A 451 29.89 -36.33 -8.29
CA TYR A 451 28.64 -37.08 -8.28
C TYR A 451 27.58 -36.48 -9.20
N LYS A 452 26.56 -37.27 -9.56
CA LYS A 452 25.38 -36.79 -10.28
C LYS A 452 24.11 -37.08 -9.49
N ILE A 453 23.12 -36.21 -9.61
CA ILE A 453 21.82 -36.33 -8.96
C ILE A 453 20.79 -36.66 -10.05
N ASP A 454 20.39 -37.92 -10.17
CA ASP A 454 19.38 -38.36 -11.13
C ASP A 454 17.98 -38.21 -10.54
N ILE A 455 17.30 -37.11 -10.85
CA ILE A 455 15.96 -36.82 -10.31
C ILE A 455 14.83 -37.54 -11.04
N SER A 456 15.13 -38.39 -12.04
CA SER A 456 14.14 -39.33 -12.59
C SER A 456 13.93 -40.55 -11.70
N GLU A 457 14.85 -40.77 -10.76
CA GLU A 457 14.87 -41.92 -9.86
C GLU A 457 14.19 -41.60 -8.52
N PRO A 458 13.63 -42.61 -7.83
CA PRO A 458 12.99 -42.41 -6.53
C PRO A 458 14.00 -41.96 -5.46
N VAL A 459 13.51 -41.17 -4.49
CA VAL A 459 14.27 -40.73 -3.31
C VAL A 459 14.97 -41.93 -2.64
N GLY A 460 16.26 -41.75 -2.30
CA GLY A 460 17.12 -42.80 -1.75
C GLY A 460 17.88 -43.62 -2.80
N ASN A 461 17.67 -43.37 -4.10
CA ASN A 461 18.43 -43.98 -5.18
C ASN A 461 18.77 -42.97 -6.29
N ARG A 462 19.08 -41.73 -5.96
CA ARG A 462 19.33 -40.66 -6.94
C ARG A 462 20.81 -40.43 -7.23
N ILE A 463 21.71 -40.83 -6.35
CA ILE A 463 23.14 -40.59 -6.54
C ILE A 463 23.72 -41.54 -7.59
N ARG A 464 24.40 -40.98 -8.59
CA ARG A 464 25.09 -41.69 -9.68
C ARG A 464 26.53 -41.21 -9.78
N ASP A 465 27.38 -42.06 -10.36
CA ASP A 465 28.79 -41.76 -10.65
C ASP A 465 29.61 -41.19 -9.47
N LEU A 466 29.27 -41.54 -8.22
CA LEU A 466 29.99 -41.08 -7.02
C LEU A 466 31.47 -41.51 -7.03
N ARG A 467 32.38 -40.53 -7.11
CA ARG A 467 33.83 -40.71 -7.23
C ARG A 467 34.60 -39.85 -6.24
N PHE A 468 35.75 -40.35 -5.83
CA PHE A 468 36.76 -39.62 -5.08
C PHE A 468 38.10 -39.77 -5.81
N GLU A 469 38.78 -38.65 -6.08
CA GLU A 469 40.00 -38.60 -6.90
C GLU A 469 39.86 -39.34 -8.26
N GLY A 470 38.67 -39.30 -8.86
CA GLY A 470 38.34 -39.96 -10.13
C GLY A 470 38.00 -41.45 -10.05
N GLU A 471 38.21 -42.10 -8.90
CA GLU A 471 37.89 -43.52 -8.70
C GLU A 471 36.52 -43.70 -8.01
N PRO A 472 35.72 -44.74 -8.35
CA PRO A 472 34.44 -44.98 -7.70
C PRO A 472 34.57 -45.21 -6.19
N VAL A 473 33.70 -44.57 -5.40
CA VAL A 473 33.63 -44.76 -3.95
C VAL A 473 33.15 -46.17 -3.61
N ARG A 474 33.84 -46.84 -2.67
CA ARG A 474 33.42 -48.15 -2.12
C ARG A 474 32.79 -47.97 -0.75
N ASP A 475 31.77 -48.77 -0.44
CA ASP A 475 31.05 -48.73 0.84
C ASP A 475 32.00 -48.83 2.06
N ASP A 476 33.05 -49.64 1.96
CA ASP A 476 34.03 -49.88 3.04
C ASP A 476 35.19 -48.87 3.10
N GLN A 477 35.23 -47.89 2.20
CA GLN A 477 36.26 -46.86 2.17
C GLN A 477 36.01 -45.82 3.25
N THR A 478 37.04 -45.45 4.01
CA THR A 478 36.95 -44.41 5.05
C THR A 478 37.38 -43.05 4.49
N PHE A 479 36.64 -42.01 4.85
CA PHE A 479 36.89 -40.62 4.50
C PHE A 479 36.83 -39.74 5.75
N LYS A 480 37.52 -38.62 5.72
CA LYS A 480 37.33 -37.52 6.66
C LYS A 480 36.35 -36.51 6.09
N LEU A 481 35.26 -36.27 6.80
CA LEU A 481 34.23 -35.30 6.43
C LEU A 481 34.30 -34.09 7.37
N ALA A 482 34.36 -32.90 6.80
CA ALA A 482 34.14 -31.63 7.50
C ALA A 482 32.69 -31.16 7.31
N LEU A 483 32.05 -30.76 8.40
CA LEU A 483 30.67 -30.29 8.43
C LEU A 483 30.43 -29.45 9.69
N ASN A 484 29.35 -28.67 9.71
CA ASN A 484 29.01 -27.90 10.90
C ASN A 484 28.48 -28.79 12.05
N ASN A 485 28.62 -28.30 13.29
CA ASN A 485 28.24 -29.01 14.51
C ASN A 485 26.74 -29.38 14.56
N TYR A 486 25.86 -28.53 14.00
CA TYR A 486 24.43 -28.80 13.92
C TYR A 486 24.14 -30.01 13.01
N ARG A 487 24.74 -30.06 11.83
CA ARG A 487 24.63 -31.18 10.89
C ARG A 487 25.15 -32.47 11.47
N TYR A 488 26.33 -32.44 12.09
CA TYR A 488 26.87 -33.61 12.78
C TYR A 488 25.87 -34.15 13.81
N SER A 489 25.29 -33.27 14.63
CA SER A 489 24.37 -33.68 15.69
C SER A 489 23.09 -34.31 15.14
N GLY A 490 22.52 -33.72 14.08
CA GLY A 490 21.34 -34.27 13.39
C GLY A 490 21.63 -35.64 12.76
N LEU A 491 22.67 -35.74 11.94
CA LEU A 491 23.04 -36.98 11.25
C LEU A 491 23.39 -38.12 12.22
N ASN A 492 24.00 -37.81 13.36
CA ASN A 492 24.29 -38.79 14.41
C ASN A 492 22.99 -39.27 15.09
N SER A 493 22.10 -38.33 15.43
CA SER A 493 20.78 -38.65 15.99
C SER A 493 19.95 -39.54 15.05
N ASP A 494 20.04 -39.31 13.75
CA ASP A 494 19.34 -40.10 12.72
C ASP A 494 20.04 -41.43 12.40
N GLY A 495 21.23 -41.67 12.97
CA GLY A 495 22.03 -42.88 12.76
C GLY A 495 22.66 -42.97 11.37
N ILE A 496 22.76 -41.85 10.64
CA ILE A 496 23.41 -41.77 9.32
C ILE A 496 24.94 -41.76 9.47
N ILE A 497 25.46 -41.14 10.53
CA ILE A 497 26.87 -41.20 10.91
C ILE A 497 27.00 -41.73 12.33
N SER A 498 28.05 -42.49 12.61
CA SER A 498 28.18 -43.22 13.88
C SER A 498 29.40 -42.87 14.73
N ASN A 499 30.41 -42.22 14.14
CA ASN A 499 31.68 -41.93 14.81
C ASN A 499 31.68 -40.58 15.54
N ASP A 500 32.42 -40.51 16.65
CA ASP A 500 32.73 -39.24 17.32
C ASP A 500 33.65 -38.36 16.45
N PRO A 501 33.50 -37.03 16.50
CA PRO A 501 34.34 -36.13 15.72
C PRO A 501 35.77 -36.11 16.28
N TYR A 502 36.75 -36.21 15.40
CA TYR A 502 38.17 -36.10 15.76
C TYR A 502 38.64 -34.64 15.83
N TYR A 503 37.83 -33.69 15.32
CA TYR A 503 38.08 -32.27 15.37
C TYR A 503 36.79 -31.51 15.73
N LYS A 504 36.92 -30.50 16.60
CA LYS A 504 35.88 -29.52 16.93
C LYS A 504 36.56 -28.16 17.07
N SER A 505 36.07 -27.14 16.39
CA SER A 505 36.56 -25.76 16.56
C SER A 505 35.91 -25.07 17.77
N GLU A 506 36.67 -24.14 18.38
CA GLU A 506 36.11 -23.17 19.34
C GLU A 506 35.47 -21.98 18.59
N GLU A 507 36.05 -21.59 17.45
CA GLU A 507 35.56 -20.51 16.58
C GLU A 507 34.44 -20.99 15.65
N GLY A 508 33.56 -20.07 15.25
CA GLY A 508 32.49 -20.33 14.30
C GLY A 508 32.99 -20.32 12.84
N ILE A 509 32.27 -21.02 11.97
CA ILE A 509 32.61 -21.12 10.53
C ILE A 509 32.55 -19.74 9.86
N ARG A 510 31.63 -18.87 10.28
CA ARG A 510 31.54 -17.49 9.78
C ARG A 510 32.82 -16.71 10.04
N GLU A 511 33.38 -16.82 11.24
CA GLU A 511 34.64 -16.18 11.62
C GLU A 511 35.79 -16.74 10.77
N MET A 512 35.82 -18.05 10.52
CA MET A 512 36.79 -18.67 9.60
C MET A 512 36.66 -18.16 8.16
N ILE A 513 35.44 -17.88 7.68
CA ILE A 513 35.21 -17.27 6.35
C ILE A 513 35.75 -15.83 6.34
N ILE A 514 35.45 -15.03 7.36
CA ILE A 514 35.95 -13.65 7.48
C ILE A 514 37.48 -13.64 7.48
N GLU A 515 38.10 -14.46 8.32
CA GLU A 515 39.56 -14.58 8.41
C GLU A 515 40.18 -15.08 7.11
N TYR A 516 39.54 -16.04 6.43
CA TYR A 516 40.01 -16.50 5.13
C TYR A 516 40.03 -15.36 4.11
N ILE A 517 38.95 -14.58 4.02
CA ILE A 517 38.86 -13.46 3.06
C ILE A 517 39.90 -12.38 3.40
N ASP A 518 40.05 -12.03 4.69
CA ASP A 518 41.04 -11.07 5.19
C ASP A 518 42.48 -11.50 4.88
N GLN A 519 42.81 -12.77 5.14
CA GLN A 519 44.15 -13.30 4.88
C GLN A 519 44.50 -13.40 3.39
N LYS A 520 43.52 -13.70 2.52
CA LYS A 520 43.76 -13.81 1.08
C LYS A 520 43.85 -12.45 0.40
N GLU A 521 43.26 -11.39 0.99
CA GLU A 521 43.05 -10.04 0.45
C GLU A 521 42.18 -10.01 -0.83
N GLU A 522 42.40 -10.95 -1.76
CA GLU A 522 41.68 -11.15 -3.01
C GLU A 522 41.12 -12.59 -3.07
N ILE A 523 39.82 -12.73 -3.33
CA ILE A 523 39.14 -14.01 -3.57
C ILE A 523 38.63 -14.10 -5.01
N ARG A 524 38.63 -15.32 -5.56
CA ARG A 524 38.20 -15.61 -6.93
C ARG A 524 36.98 -16.52 -6.95
N PRO A 525 36.02 -16.28 -7.86
CA PRO A 525 34.88 -17.17 -8.03
C PRO A 525 35.36 -18.44 -8.75
N LEU A 526 35.75 -19.44 -7.98
CA LEU A 526 36.17 -20.74 -8.47
C LEU A 526 35.03 -21.73 -8.28
N VAL A 527 34.67 -22.43 -9.35
CA VAL A 527 33.66 -23.49 -9.40
C VAL A 527 34.36 -24.76 -9.91
N ASP A 528 34.30 -25.85 -9.16
CA ASP A 528 34.94 -27.11 -9.56
C ASP A 528 34.04 -28.02 -10.42
N ASN A 529 32.73 -27.75 -10.48
CA ASN A 529 31.73 -28.48 -11.28
C ASN A 529 31.71 -29.98 -10.95
N ASN A 530 31.93 -30.31 -9.68
CA ASN A 530 31.98 -31.68 -9.21
C ASN A 530 30.59 -32.35 -9.14
N TRP A 531 29.49 -31.58 -9.25
CA TRP A 531 28.15 -32.14 -9.31
C TRP A 531 27.24 -31.52 -10.37
N GLU A 532 26.29 -32.32 -10.85
CA GLU A 532 25.22 -31.88 -11.76
C GLU A 532 23.92 -32.65 -11.51
N ILE A 533 22.80 -32.01 -11.82
CA ILE A 533 21.47 -32.66 -11.87
C ILE A 533 21.28 -33.29 -13.26
N VAL A 534 20.86 -34.55 -13.29
CA VAL A 534 20.53 -35.29 -14.51
C VAL A 534 19.16 -35.96 -14.37
N GLY A 535 18.68 -36.59 -15.45
CA GLY A 535 17.38 -37.27 -15.44
C GLY A 535 16.18 -36.35 -15.65
N ALA A 536 16.40 -35.08 -15.99
CA ALA A 536 15.34 -34.15 -16.37
C ALA A 536 15.48 -33.75 -17.85
N ASP A 537 14.45 -34.02 -18.66
CA ASP A 537 14.34 -33.52 -20.03
C ASP A 537 13.54 -32.21 -20.01
N LEU A 538 14.25 -31.09 -19.90
CA LEU A 538 13.63 -29.77 -19.85
C LEU A 538 13.38 -29.19 -21.25
N ASP A 539 13.71 -29.89 -22.35
CA ASP A 539 13.65 -29.35 -23.72
C ASP A 539 12.24 -29.39 -24.33
N HIS A 540 11.23 -28.88 -23.61
CA HIS A 540 9.87 -28.76 -24.15
C HIS A 540 9.78 -27.67 -25.24
N PRO A 541 9.07 -27.89 -26.36
CA PRO A 541 9.02 -26.91 -27.46
C PRO A 541 8.47 -25.53 -27.11
N GLN A 542 7.68 -25.43 -26.03
CA GLN A 542 7.10 -24.19 -25.52
C GLN A 542 7.78 -23.66 -24.23
N ARG A 543 8.95 -24.20 -23.87
CA ARG A 543 9.66 -23.81 -22.63
C ARG A 543 10.04 -22.34 -22.64
N GLU A 544 10.60 -21.84 -23.74
CA GLU A 544 11.04 -20.44 -23.85
C GLU A 544 9.87 -19.47 -23.71
N GLU A 545 8.72 -19.78 -24.31
CA GLU A 545 7.50 -18.99 -24.15
C GLU A 545 7.04 -18.95 -22.70
N ALA A 546 6.99 -20.11 -22.03
CA ALA A 546 6.58 -20.20 -20.63
C ALA A 546 7.54 -19.45 -19.69
N LEU A 547 8.86 -19.63 -19.85
CA LEU A 547 9.86 -18.94 -19.05
C LEU A 547 9.85 -17.43 -19.29
N THR A 548 9.57 -16.98 -20.52
CA THR A 548 9.38 -15.55 -20.78
C THR A 548 8.21 -15.00 -19.96
N LEU A 549 7.10 -15.73 -19.87
CA LEU A 549 5.95 -15.30 -19.07
C LEU A 549 6.24 -15.32 -17.56
N VAL A 550 7.01 -16.30 -17.08
CA VAL A 550 7.48 -16.34 -15.68
C VAL A 550 8.36 -15.12 -15.37
N ASN A 551 9.34 -14.84 -16.22
CA ASN A 551 10.26 -13.72 -16.04
C ASN A 551 9.60 -12.32 -16.21
N ASN A 552 8.33 -12.27 -16.61
CA ASN A 552 7.53 -11.04 -16.69
C ASN A 552 6.33 -11.07 -15.71
N ASP A 553 6.37 -11.95 -14.69
CA ASP A 553 5.37 -12.08 -13.62
C ASP A 553 3.94 -12.36 -14.12
N ILE A 554 3.79 -12.90 -15.35
CA ILE A 554 2.50 -13.29 -15.92
C ILE A 554 2.13 -14.70 -15.46
N LEU A 555 3.11 -15.61 -15.46
CA LEU A 555 3.01 -16.92 -14.82
C LEU A 555 3.86 -16.90 -13.56
N GLU A 556 3.45 -17.62 -12.54
CA GLU A 556 4.20 -17.71 -11.29
C GLU A 556 4.65 -19.15 -11.06
N ILE A 557 5.85 -19.28 -10.53
CA ILE A 557 6.36 -20.56 -10.06
C ILE A 557 5.65 -20.89 -8.73
N PRO A 558 5.07 -22.09 -8.59
CA PRO A 558 4.38 -22.45 -7.37
C PRO A 558 5.31 -22.41 -6.16
N SER A 559 4.96 -21.62 -5.14
CA SER A 559 5.73 -21.51 -3.91
C SER A 559 4.87 -21.87 -2.70
N ILE A 560 5.38 -22.74 -1.82
CA ILE A 560 4.64 -23.25 -0.64
C ILE A 560 5.61 -23.33 0.53
N ASN A 561 5.18 -22.94 1.74
CA ASN A 561 5.94 -23.14 2.98
C ASN A 561 7.39 -22.62 2.93
N ARG A 562 7.68 -21.52 2.22
CA ARG A 562 9.04 -20.97 1.99
C ARG A 562 9.93 -21.76 1.00
N SER A 563 9.36 -22.71 0.26
CA SER A 563 9.97 -23.30 -0.94
C SER A 563 9.63 -22.45 -2.15
N TRP A 564 10.65 -21.99 -2.88
CA TRP A 564 10.51 -21.04 -3.99
C TRP A 564 9.93 -21.66 -5.27
N ASN A 565 10.07 -22.97 -5.46
CA ASN A 565 9.54 -23.73 -6.60
C ASN A 565 9.08 -25.12 -6.12
N ALA A 566 7.98 -25.16 -5.38
CA ALA A 566 7.44 -26.36 -4.74
C ALA A 566 7.01 -27.44 -5.75
N GLU A 567 6.69 -27.04 -6.98
CA GLU A 567 6.39 -27.92 -8.12
C GLU A 567 6.78 -27.20 -9.42
N SER A 568 7.19 -27.96 -10.45
CA SER A 568 7.47 -27.35 -11.77
C SER A 568 6.17 -27.02 -12.46
N ILE A 569 6.13 -25.92 -13.21
CA ILE A 569 5.11 -25.76 -14.27
C ILE A 569 5.28 -26.93 -15.24
N ASN A 570 4.24 -27.73 -15.43
CA ASN A 570 4.25 -28.82 -16.41
C ASN A 570 3.44 -28.39 -17.65
N LEU A 571 4.09 -28.32 -18.81
CA LEU A 571 3.47 -27.84 -20.03
C LEU A 571 2.53 -28.84 -20.71
N ARG A 572 2.47 -30.08 -20.20
CA ARG A 572 1.52 -31.10 -20.66
C ARG A 572 0.24 -31.14 -19.83
N ASP A 573 0.19 -30.44 -18.71
CA ASP A 573 -1.01 -30.34 -17.89
C ASP A 573 -2.14 -29.67 -18.65
N GLU A 574 -3.35 -30.10 -18.34
CA GLU A 574 -4.59 -29.46 -18.79
C GLU A 574 -4.69 -28.05 -18.20
N LEU A 575 -5.07 -27.07 -19.03
CA LEU A 575 -5.29 -25.69 -18.59
C LEU A 575 -6.60 -25.60 -17.81
N THR A 576 -6.52 -25.19 -16.55
CA THR A 576 -7.70 -24.87 -15.74
C THR A 576 -8.11 -23.40 -15.90
N LYS A 577 -9.39 -23.13 -15.62
CA LYS A 577 -9.96 -21.77 -15.66
C LYS A 577 -9.23 -20.81 -14.72
N MET A 578 -8.90 -21.25 -13.50
CA MET A 578 -8.23 -20.38 -12.52
C MET A 578 -6.83 -19.97 -12.99
N LYS A 579 -6.02 -20.91 -13.49
CA LYS A 579 -4.66 -20.62 -14.00
C LYS A 579 -4.67 -19.59 -15.12
N LEU A 580 -5.65 -19.66 -16.03
CA LEU A 580 -5.79 -18.64 -17.07
C LEU A 580 -6.22 -17.29 -16.49
N VAL A 581 -7.17 -17.26 -15.56
CA VAL A 581 -7.65 -16.02 -14.94
C VAL A 581 -6.52 -15.29 -14.20
N GLN A 582 -5.75 -15.99 -13.37
CA GLN A 582 -4.60 -15.40 -12.67
C GLN A 582 -3.61 -14.77 -13.67
N ALA A 583 -3.26 -15.51 -14.73
CA ALA A 583 -2.35 -15.01 -15.75
C ALA A 583 -2.89 -13.78 -16.51
N LEU A 584 -4.18 -13.77 -16.86
CA LEU A 584 -4.81 -12.64 -17.54
C LEU A 584 -4.92 -11.40 -16.63
N VAL A 585 -5.27 -11.57 -15.37
CA VAL A 585 -5.36 -10.48 -14.38
C VAL A 585 -3.99 -9.83 -14.19
N ARG A 586 -2.92 -10.63 -14.04
CA ARG A 586 -1.53 -10.13 -13.95
C ARG A 586 -1.10 -9.45 -15.24
N MET A 587 -1.28 -10.12 -16.38
CA MET A 587 -0.84 -9.62 -17.70
C MET A 587 -1.43 -8.26 -18.06
N PHE A 588 -2.68 -8.00 -17.71
CA PHE A 588 -3.36 -6.74 -18.03
C PHE A 588 -3.48 -5.76 -16.86
N ASN A 589 -2.87 -6.11 -15.73
CA ASN A 589 -2.86 -5.35 -14.47
C ASN A 589 -4.26 -4.91 -14.04
N TYR A 590 -5.16 -5.89 -13.90
CA TYR A 590 -6.50 -5.67 -13.37
C TYR A 590 -6.47 -5.59 -11.83
N ASP A 591 -7.35 -4.76 -11.27
CA ASP A 591 -7.38 -4.44 -9.85
C ASP A 591 -7.77 -5.63 -8.97
N ILE A 592 -6.77 -6.20 -8.28
CA ILE A 592 -6.97 -7.27 -7.31
C ILE A 592 -7.40 -6.68 -5.96
N PRO A 593 -8.61 -6.98 -5.46
CA PRO A 593 -9.03 -6.49 -4.16
C PRO A 593 -8.07 -6.93 -3.06
N ALA A 594 -7.64 -5.99 -2.22
CA ALA A 594 -6.82 -6.31 -1.05
C ALA A 594 -7.60 -7.15 -0.03
N GLU A 595 -8.91 -6.89 0.09
CA GLU A 595 -9.83 -7.63 0.94
C GLU A 595 -11.16 -7.86 0.18
N VAL A 596 -11.78 -9.03 0.40
CA VAL A 596 -13.07 -9.39 -0.16
C VAL A 596 -14.10 -9.45 0.97
N GLU A 597 -14.85 -8.36 1.16
CA GLU A 597 -15.88 -8.27 2.20
C GLU A 597 -17.08 -9.20 1.93
N GLU A 598 -17.54 -9.25 0.68
CA GLU A 598 -18.62 -10.11 0.22
C GLU A 598 -18.14 -10.92 -0.99
N ALA A 599 -17.99 -12.24 -0.80
CA ALA A 599 -17.56 -13.16 -1.86
C ALA A 599 -18.70 -13.40 -2.86
N SER A 600 -18.44 -13.14 -4.14
CA SER A 600 -19.33 -13.46 -5.26
C SER A 600 -19.35 -14.95 -5.57
N PHE A 601 -18.24 -15.65 -5.29
CA PHE A 601 -18.05 -17.06 -5.60
C PHE A 601 -17.94 -17.90 -4.32
N SER A 602 -18.84 -18.88 -4.16
CA SER A 602 -18.95 -19.69 -2.94
C SER A 602 -17.95 -20.85 -2.85
N ASP A 603 -17.28 -21.17 -3.95
CA ASP A 603 -16.34 -22.28 -4.10
C ASP A 603 -14.86 -21.84 -4.06
N LEU A 604 -14.58 -20.57 -3.74
CA LEU A 604 -13.25 -20.00 -3.65
C LEU A 604 -13.02 -19.30 -2.30
N GLU A 605 -11.76 -19.24 -1.90
CA GLU A 605 -11.29 -18.49 -0.73
C GLU A 605 -9.88 -17.93 -0.98
N GLY A 606 -9.42 -17.04 -0.09
CA GLY A 606 -8.05 -16.51 -0.15
C GLY A 606 -7.70 -15.78 -1.45
N GLU A 607 -6.50 -16.03 -1.95
CA GLU A 607 -5.94 -15.38 -3.15
C GLU A 607 -6.75 -15.69 -4.41
N ASP A 608 -7.14 -16.95 -4.61
CA ASP A 608 -7.96 -17.38 -5.76
C ASP A 608 -9.29 -16.64 -5.84
N LEU A 609 -9.93 -16.38 -4.69
CA LEU A 609 -11.13 -15.57 -4.63
C LEU A 609 -10.84 -14.12 -5.07
N ALA A 610 -9.74 -13.51 -4.61
CA ALA A 610 -9.37 -12.15 -4.99
C ALA A 610 -9.14 -12.02 -6.52
N TYR A 611 -8.48 -13.00 -7.15
CA TYR A 611 -8.32 -13.04 -8.61
C TYR A 611 -9.66 -13.21 -9.33
N ALA A 612 -10.55 -14.06 -8.82
CA ALA A 612 -11.87 -14.25 -9.40
C ALA A 612 -12.73 -12.98 -9.30
N GLU A 613 -12.68 -12.24 -8.18
CA GLU A 613 -13.36 -10.95 -8.03
C GLU A 613 -12.79 -9.88 -8.97
N ALA A 614 -11.46 -9.83 -9.12
CA ALA A 614 -10.80 -8.95 -10.08
C ALA A 614 -11.27 -9.24 -11.51
N ALA A 615 -11.30 -10.53 -11.87
CA ALA A 615 -11.79 -11.00 -13.16
C ALA A 615 -13.27 -10.68 -13.38
N LEU A 616 -14.10 -10.79 -12.35
CA LEU A 616 -15.52 -10.44 -12.42
C LEU A 616 -15.71 -8.95 -12.68
N ARG A 617 -15.00 -8.08 -11.96
CA ARG A 617 -15.04 -6.62 -12.15
C ARG A 617 -14.53 -6.19 -13.52
N ALA A 618 -13.52 -6.90 -14.03
CA ALA A 618 -13.00 -6.70 -15.37
C ALA A 618 -13.91 -7.28 -16.47
N GLY A 619 -14.97 -8.01 -16.13
CA GLY A 619 -15.92 -8.62 -17.07
C GLY A 619 -15.43 -9.91 -17.73
N LEU A 620 -14.36 -10.52 -17.21
CA LEU A 620 -13.75 -11.73 -17.77
C LEU A 620 -14.53 -13.01 -17.45
N VAL A 621 -15.31 -12.96 -16.36
CA VAL A 621 -16.13 -14.06 -15.88
C VAL A 621 -17.52 -13.55 -15.52
N GLU A 622 -18.51 -14.42 -15.62
CA GLU A 622 -19.89 -14.11 -15.24
C GLU A 622 -20.08 -14.19 -13.72
N ASN A 623 -21.02 -13.40 -13.19
CA ASN A 623 -21.44 -13.49 -11.79
C ASN A 623 -22.33 -14.72 -11.58
N THR A 624 -21.71 -15.86 -11.38
CA THR A 624 -22.35 -17.14 -11.02
C THR A 624 -22.00 -17.50 -9.58
N GLU A 625 -22.93 -18.11 -8.84
CA GLU A 625 -22.69 -18.56 -7.45
C GLU A 625 -21.45 -19.47 -7.29
N GLN A 626 -21.05 -20.14 -8.38
CA GLN A 626 -19.85 -20.97 -8.45
C GLN A 626 -18.94 -20.52 -9.59
N PHE A 627 -17.64 -20.41 -9.31
CA PHE A 627 -16.61 -20.05 -10.30
C PHE A 627 -16.15 -21.25 -11.14
N ASN A 628 -16.05 -22.44 -10.52
CA ASN A 628 -15.49 -23.68 -11.08
C ASN A 628 -13.99 -23.56 -11.45
N PRO A 629 -13.07 -23.41 -10.48
CA PRO A 629 -11.64 -23.16 -10.74
C PRO A 629 -10.96 -24.27 -11.55
N GLU A 630 -11.32 -25.53 -11.30
CA GLU A 630 -10.76 -26.73 -11.93
C GLU A 630 -11.36 -27.06 -13.30
N MET A 631 -12.21 -26.18 -13.86
CA MET A 631 -12.76 -26.41 -15.20
C MET A 631 -11.63 -26.39 -16.23
N VAL A 632 -11.44 -27.51 -16.93
CA VAL A 632 -10.50 -27.61 -18.06
C VAL A 632 -11.04 -26.81 -19.24
N LEU A 633 -10.24 -25.89 -19.74
CA LEU A 633 -10.62 -25.01 -20.84
C LEU A 633 -10.27 -25.62 -22.19
N THR A 634 -11.18 -25.46 -23.15
CA THR A 634 -10.92 -25.70 -24.56
C THR A 634 -10.13 -24.53 -25.18
N ARG A 635 -9.55 -24.78 -26.35
CA ARG A 635 -8.79 -23.76 -27.10
C ARG A 635 -9.62 -22.52 -27.45
N GLU A 636 -10.90 -22.69 -27.77
CA GLU A 636 -11.77 -21.54 -28.06
C GLU A 636 -12.13 -20.76 -26.79
N GLU A 637 -12.35 -21.41 -25.65
CA GLU A 637 -12.68 -20.73 -24.39
C GLU A 637 -11.49 -19.91 -23.91
N ALA A 638 -10.29 -20.48 -23.92
CA ALA A 638 -9.08 -19.76 -23.53
C ALA A 638 -8.77 -18.56 -24.45
N ALA A 639 -8.95 -18.73 -25.77
CA ALA A 639 -8.77 -17.63 -26.72
C ALA A 639 -9.82 -16.52 -26.54
N SER A 640 -11.08 -16.88 -26.28
CA SER A 640 -12.14 -15.92 -26.00
C SER A 640 -11.89 -15.14 -24.71
N MET A 641 -11.45 -15.81 -23.64
CA MET A 641 -11.08 -15.17 -22.39
C MET A 641 -9.90 -14.20 -22.55
N LEU A 642 -8.88 -14.54 -23.35
CA LEU A 642 -7.79 -13.61 -23.66
C LEU A 642 -8.29 -12.36 -24.40
N ILE A 643 -9.13 -12.52 -25.41
CA ILE A 643 -9.69 -11.37 -26.14
C ILE A 643 -10.57 -10.49 -25.25
N GLU A 644 -11.35 -11.11 -24.36
CA GLU A 644 -12.13 -10.38 -23.36
C GLU A 644 -11.22 -9.60 -22.40
N ALA A 645 -10.12 -10.22 -21.97
CA ALA A 645 -9.13 -9.57 -21.11
C ALA A 645 -8.36 -8.44 -21.80
N MET A 646 -8.16 -8.53 -23.12
CA MET A 646 -7.65 -7.42 -23.92
C MET A 646 -8.69 -6.32 -24.14
N ARG A 647 -9.98 -6.60 -23.90
CA ARG A 647 -11.13 -5.69 -24.08
C ARG A 647 -11.16 -5.02 -25.45
N ILE A 648 -10.82 -5.74 -26.52
CA ILE A 648 -10.78 -5.17 -27.87
C ILE A 648 -12.16 -4.70 -28.30
N ALA A 649 -12.27 -3.43 -28.71
CA ALA A 649 -13.54 -2.80 -29.09
C ALA A 649 -13.97 -3.07 -30.54
N GLU A 650 -13.07 -3.59 -31.39
CA GLU A 650 -13.31 -3.84 -32.81
C GLU A 650 -14.04 -5.16 -33.08
N MET A 651 -14.90 -5.17 -34.11
CA MET A 651 -15.46 -6.40 -34.65
C MET A 651 -14.48 -7.06 -35.64
N PRO A 652 -14.33 -8.39 -35.63
CA PRO A 652 -13.41 -9.11 -36.50
C PRO A 652 -13.94 -9.27 -37.94
N ASP A 653 -13.04 -9.59 -38.88
CA ASP A 653 -13.43 -10.15 -40.16
C ASP A 653 -13.66 -11.66 -40.03
N LEU A 654 -14.92 -12.09 -39.97
CA LEU A 654 -15.28 -13.51 -39.85
C LEU A 654 -14.73 -14.42 -40.98
N SER A 655 -14.34 -13.86 -42.12
CA SER A 655 -13.76 -14.64 -43.22
C SER A 655 -12.38 -15.23 -42.89
N VAL A 656 -11.69 -14.71 -41.86
CA VAL A 656 -10.41 -15.28 -41.39
C VAL A 656 -10.54 -16.74 -40.94
N LEU A 657 -11.75 -17.16 -40.57
CA LEU A 657 -12.07 -18.53 -40.17
C LEU A 657 -12.30 -19.47 -41.36
N ASP A 658 -12.54 -18.96 -42.58
CA ASP A 658 -12.87 -19.79 -43.74
C ASP A 658 -11.73 -20.70 -44.21
N LYS A 659 -10.50 -20.38 -43.81
CA LYS A 659 -9.32 -21.22 -44.05
C LYS A 659 -9.33 -22.51 -43.23
N PHE A 660 -10.13 -22.59 -42.17
CA PHE A 660 -10.21 -23.76 -41.29
C PHE A 660 -11.34 -24.71 -41.70
N ASN A 661 -10.99 -26.00 -41.74
CA ASN A 661 -11.91 -27.07 -42.14
C ASN A 661 -13.00 -27.34 -41.10
N ASP A 662 -12.70 -27.10 -39.83
CA ASP A 662 -13.54 -27.33 -38.66
C ASP A 662 -14.19 -26.05 -38.12
N ARG A 663 -14.23 -24.96 -38.90
CA ARG A 663 -14.85 -23.69 -38.48
C ARG A 663 -16.32 -23.81 -38.06
N SER A 664 -17.01 -24.86 -38.49
CA SER A 664 -18.39 -25.15 -38.08
C SER A 664 -18.52 -25.68 -36.65
N GLU A 665 -17.41 -26.09 -36.03
CA GLU A 665 -17.36 -26.59 -34.64
C GLU A 665 -17.20 -25.47 -33.60
N ILE A 666 -16.80 -24.28 -34.03
CA ILE A 666 -16.73 -23.08 -33.18
C ILE A 666 -18.13 -22.79 -32.63
N THR A 667 -18.21 -22.45 -31.34
CA THR A 667 -19.47 -22.15 -30.66
C THR A 667 -20.36 -21.20 -31.47
N ARG A 668 -21.68 -21.48 -31.46
CA ARG A 668 -22.65 -20.79 -32.33
C ARG A 668 -23.08 -19.41 -31.83
N ASN A 669 -22.81 -19.08 -30.57
CA ASN A 669 -23.04 -17.73 -30.07
C ASN A 669 -22.19 -16.76 -30.89
N LEU A 670 -22.78 -15.65 -31.35
CA LEU A 670 -22.10 -14.71 -32.24
C LEU A 670 -20.91 -14.08 -31.54
N ASP A 671 -21.06 -13.70 -30.27
CA ASP A 671 -20.01 -13.04 -29.49
C ASP A 671 -18.77 -13.93 -29.34
N ASP A 672 -18.95 -15.21 -29.01
CA ASP A 672 -17.82 -16.15 -28.87
C ASP A 672 -17.15 -16.43 -30.21
N LYS A 673 -17.94 -16.51 -31.28
CA LYS A 673 -17.38 -16.70 -32.63
C LYS A 673 -16.57 -15.49 -33.08
N ASP A 674 -17.01 -14.28 -32.73
CA ASP A 674 -16.29 -13.05 -33.02
C ASP A 674 -14.98 -13.00 -32.24
N ARG A 675 -14.99 -13.32 -30.94
CA ARG A 675 -13.76 -13.38 -30.13
C ARG A 675 -12.73 -14.38 -30.70
N VAL A 676 -13.17 -15.58 -31.10
CA VAL A 676 -12.29 -16.58 -31.73
C VAL A 676 -11.75 -16.08 -33.07
N ALA A 677 -12.58 -15.44 -33.90
CA ALA A 677 -12.15 -14.85 -35.17
C ALA A 677 -11.10 -13.76 -34.93
N LEU A 678 -11.30 -12.90 -33.93
CA LEU A 678 -10.37 -11.85 -33.57
C LEU A 678 -9.04 -12.42 -33.06
N ALA A 679 -9.07 -13.46 -32.21
CA ALA A 679 -7.86 -14.15 -31.76
C ALA A 679 -7.06 -14.75 -32.94
N VAL A 680 -7.73 -15.29 -33.96
CA VAL A 680 -7.10 -15.78 -35.19
C VAL A 680 -6.55 -14.64 -36.04
N GLU A 681 -7.30 -13.55 -36.19
CA GLU A 681 -6.94 -12.36 -36.97
C GLU A 681 -5.70 -11.67 -36.39
N MET A 682 -5.65 -11.57 -35.05
CA MET A 682 -4.50 -11.08 -34.29
C MET A 682 -3.34 -12.09 -34.24
N GLY A 683 -3.52 -13.30 -34.78
CA GLY A 683 -2.49 -14.34 -34.74
C GLY A 683 -2.20 -14.88 -33.33
N LEU A 684 -3.06 -14.60 -32.36
CA LEU A 684 -2.96 -15.11 -30.99
C LEU A 684 -3.34 -16.58 -30.96
N LEU A 685 -4.42 -16.98 -31.63
CA LEU A 685 -4.82 -18.37 -31.81
C LEU A 685 -4.40 -18.88 -33.20
N VAL A 686 -3.45 -19.83 -33.21
CA VAL A 686 -2.93 -20.42 -34.45
C VAL A 686 -3.51 -21.82 -34.68
N GLY A 687 -3.72 -22.18 -35.95
CA GLY A 687 -4.22 -23.50 -36.33
C GLY A 687 -3.22 -24.63 -36.09
N ARG A 688 -3.76 -25.85 -35.99
CA ARG A 688 -3.02 -27.11 -36.04
C ARG A 688 -2.88 -27.58 -37.50
N GLY A 689 -2.16 -28.70 -37.69
CA GLY A 689 -1.99 -29.33 -39.01
C GLY A 689 -3.30 -29.57 -39.75
N ASP A 690 -3.23 -29.76 -41.08
CA ASP A 690 -4.38 -30.00 -41.97
C ASP A 690 -5.45 -28.89 -41.98
N ASN A 691 -5.04 -27.64 -41.76
CA ASN A 691 -5.94 -26.48 -41.70
C ASN A 691 -7.08 -26.65 -40.67
N MET A 692 -6.76 -27.14 -39.48
CA MET A 692 -7.71 -27.31 -38.38
C MET A 692 -7.44 -26.27 -37.30
N LEU A 693 -8.48 -25.69 -36.69
CA LEU A 693 -8.33 -24.83 -35.51
C LEU A 693 -8.36 -25.65 -34.21
N ALA A 694 -9.07 -26.78 -34.23
CA ALA A 694 -9.41 -27.66 -33.12
C ALA A 694 -10.05 -26.91 -31.94
N PRO A 695 -11.14 -26.15 -32.15
CA PRO A 695 -11.68 -25.24 -31.13
C PRO A 695 -12.09 -25.97 -29.84
N LYS A 696 -12.61 -27.20 -29.97
CA LYS A 696 -13.12 -28.01 -28.85
C LYS A 696 -12.08 -28.92 -28.19
N ALA A 697 -10.82 -28.88 -28.63
CA ALA A 697 -9.78 -29.62 -27.95
C ALA A 697 -9.42 -28.91 -26.63
N GLU A 698 -9.23 -29.70 -25.57
CA GLU A 698 -8.67 -29.22 -24.31
C GLU A 698 -7.30 -28.58 -24.56
N MET A 699 -7.08 -27.42 -23.96
CA MET A 699 -5.84 -26.67 -24.08
C MET A 699 -4.87 -27.14 -22.99
N THR A 700 -3.58 -27.27 -23.33
CA THR A 700 -2.54 -27.53 -22.34
C THR A 700 -1.88 -26.25 -21.85
N MET A 701 -1.18 -26.30 -20.72
CA MET A 701 -0.36 -25.18 -20.22
C MET A 701 0.68 -24.70 -21.25
N GLY A 702 1.25 -25.60 -22.06
CA GLY A 702 2.14 -25.23 -23.17
C GLY A 702 1.45 -24.43 -24.28
N GLU A 703 0.25 -24.83 -24.68
CA GLU A 703 -0.53 -24.10 -25.68
C GLU A 703 -0.98 -22.72 -25.17
N MET A 704 -1.35 -22.65 -23.88
CA MET A 704 -1.67 -21.41 -23.18
C MET A 704 -0.46 -20.46 -23.10
N SER A 705 0.70 -20.98 -22.70
CA SER A 705 1.94 -20.20 -22.64
C SER A 705 2.28 -19.61 -24.01
N ALA A 706 2.15 -20.39 -25.08
CA ALA A 706 2.39 -19.87 -26.43
C ALA A 706 1.34 -18.81 -26.85
N LEU A 707 0.08 -18.94 -26.43
CA LEU A 707 -0.99 -17.96 -26.68
C LEU A 707 -0.71 -16.62 -25.99
N LEU A 708 -0.43 -16.65 -24.68
CA LEU A 708 -0.10 -15.46 -23.90
C LEU A 708 1.22 -14.82 -24.34
N TYR A 709 2.24 -15.64 -24.64
CA TYR A 709 3.50 -15.15 -25.19
C TYR A 709 3.29 -14.38 -26.49
N ARG A 710 2.44 -14.84 -27.40
CA ARG A 710 2.14 -14.08 -28.64
C ARG A 710 1.46 -12.75 -28.34
N ALA A 711 0.53 -12.71 -27.37
CA ALA A 711 -0.11 -11.46 -26.97
C ALA A 711 0.91 -10.48 -26.36
N HIS A 712 1.78 -10.95 -25.47
CA HIS A 712 2.78 -10.12 -24.80
C HIS A 712 3.92 -9.69 -25.75
N ASN A 713 4.45 -10.63 -26.52
CA ASN A 713 5.67 -10.42 -27.30
C ASN A 713 5.42 -9.81 -28.68
N ASN A 714 4.28 -10.11 -29.34
CA ASN A 714 4.03 -9.61 -30.70
C ASN A 714 3.34 -8.24 -30.73
N TYR A 715 2.84 -7.76 -29.59
CA TYR A 715 2.13 -6.49 -29.48
C TYR A 715 2.88 -5.53 -28.55
N ARG A 716 2.88 -4.24 -28.90
CA ARG A 716 3.19 -3.18 -27.94
C ARG A 716 1.89 -2.74 -27.29
N GLN A 717 1.85 -2.73 -25.97
CA GLN A 717 0.75 -2.13 -25.23
C GLN A 717 1.09 -0.67 -24.99
N ILE A 718 0.16 0.23 -25.31
CA ILE A 718 0.26 1.65 -24.98
C ILE A 718 -0.94 1.99 -24.09
N ASP A 719 -0.67 2.59 -22.94
CA ASP A 719 -1.68 3.08 -22.01
C ASP A 719 -1.59 4.61 -21.92
N VAL A 720 -2.70 5.29 -22.16
CA VAL A 720 -2.84 6.74 -21.94
C VAL A 720 -3.67 6.91 -20.68
N LEU A 721 -2.99 7.13 -19.57
CA LEU A 721 -3.63 7.49 -18.30
C LEU A 721 -4.06 8.94 -18.33
N SER A 722 -5.19 9.27 -17.72
CA SER A 722 -5.69 10.65 -17.70
C SER A 722 -6.34 11.06 -16.39
N THR A 723 -6.12 12.33 -16.02
CA THR A 723 -6.95 13.07 -15.08
C THR A 723 -7.66 14.21 -15.79
N ASN A 724 -8.62 14.82 -15.11
CA ASN A 724 -9.27 16.07 -15.49
C ASN A 724 -9.87 16.70 -14.23
N ASP A 725 -10.09 18.02 -14.27
CA ASP A 725 -10.82 18.76 -13.24
C ASP A 725 -10.26 18.51 -11.82
N PHE A 726 -8.91 18.53 -11.71
CA PHE A 726 -8.23 18.27 -10.44
C PHE A 726 -8.48 19.37 -9.40
N HIS A 727 -8.74 20.60 -9.86
CA HIS A 727 -9.18 21.74 -9.03
C HIS A 727 -8.32 22.03 -7.78
N GLY A 728 -7.03 21.79 -7.86
CA GLY A 728 -6.09 22.01 -6.76
C GLY A 728 -6.27 21.08 -5.55
N LYS A 729 -6.92 19.92 -5.71
CA LYS A 729 -7.21 18.96 -4.64
C LYS A 729 -5.99 18.10 -4.26
N VAL A 730 -4.91 18.76 -3.85
CA VAL A 730 -3.67 18.10 -3.41
C VAL A 730 -3.78 17.50 -2.01
N GLU A 731 -4.67 18.03 -1.16
CA GLU A 731 -4.86 17.56 0.21
C GLU A 731 -5.72 16.29 0.28
N ALA A 732 -5.30 15.34 1.12
CA ALA A 732 -6.08 14.16 1.43
C ALA A 732 -7.19 14.46 2.43
N GLY A 733 -8.26 13.67 2.42
CA GLY A 733 -9.38 13.79 3.36
C GLY A 733 -10.61 13.09 2.81
N TYR A 734 -11.66 13.87 2.51
CA TYR A 734 -12.81 13.35 1.75
C TYR A 734 -12.44 13.03 0.30
N GLU A 735 -11.45 13.74 -0.25
CA GLU A 735 -10.85 13.48 -1.57
C GLU A 735 -9.60 12.61 -1.44
N ALA A 736 -9.17 12.00 -2.55
CA ALA A 736 -8.00 11.13 -2.57
C ALA A 736 -6.70 11.87 -2.21
N GLY A 737 -6.57 13.14 -2.62
CA GLY A 737 -5.33 13.91 -2.48
C GLY A 737 -4.25 13.49 -3.48
N ALA A 738 -3.24 14.35 -3.63
CA ALA A 738 -2.16 14.15 -4.60
C ALA A 738 -1.28 12.93 -4.26
N ALA A 739 -1.04 12.65 -2.98
CA ALA A 739 -0.16 11.55 -2.56
C ALA A 739 -0.74 10.17 -2.91
N LYS A 740 -2.04 9.97 -2.66
CA LYS A 740 -2.74 8.73 -3.06
C LYS A 740 -2.87 8.62 -4.57
N LEU A 741 -3.19 9.74 -5.25
CA LEU A 741 -3.25 9.76 -6.71
C LEU A 741 -1.89 9.43 -7.36
N MET A 742 -0.78 9.93 -6.81
CA MET A 742 0.57 9.56 -7.26
C MET A 742 0.82 8.05 -7.09
N GLY A 743 0.44 7.48 -5.94
CA GLY A 743 0.49 6.04 -5.73
C GLY A 743 -0.29 5.23 -6.77
N ALA A 744 -1.49 5.69 -7.13
CA ALA A 744 -2.30 5.08 -8.19
C ALA A 744 -1.63 5.17 -9.56
N ILE A 745 -1.11 6.36 -9.90
CA ILE A 745 -0.39 6.62 -11.15
C ILE A 745 0.81 5.68 -11.28
N GLU A 746 1.62 5.55 -10.22
CA GLU A 746 2.79 4.66 -10.22
C GLU A 746 2.39 3.18 -10.27
N HIS A 747 1.30 2.77 -9.60
CA HIS A 747 0.78 1.42 -9.70
C HIS A 747 0.49 1.04 -11.15
N TYR A 748 -0.37 1.80 -11.86
CA TYR A 748 -0.71 1.47 -13.25
C TYR A 748 0.43 1.72 -14.23
N ARG A 749 1.34 2.65 -13.95
CA ARG A 749 2.54 2.88 -14.75
C ARG A 749 3.55 1.75 -14.63
N SER A 750 3.70 1.15 -13.44
CA SER A 750 4.71 0.11 -13.20
C SER A 750 4.51 -1.11 -14.10
N ALA A 751 3.26 -1.50 -14.36
CA ALA A 751 2.90 -2.62 -15.23
C ALA A 751 3.29 -2.43 -16.71
N ASN A 752 3.40 -1.19 -17.19
CA ASN A 752 3.76 -0.89 -18.58
C ASN A 752 4.64 0.38 -18.69
N ARG A 753 5.71 0.42 -17.91
CA ARG A 753 6.48 1.66 -17.69
C ARG A 753 6.99 2.35 -18.97
N LYS A 754 7.28 1.58 -20.02
CA LYS A 754 7.75 2.13 -21.31
C LYS A 754 6.59 2.58 -22.21
N GLY A 755 5.44 1.94 -22.12
CA GLY A 755 4.27 2.18 -22.96
C GLY A 755 3.22 3.11 -22.34
N THR A 756 3.35 3.50 -21.08
CA THR A 756 2.38 4.36 -20.38
C THR A 756 2.74 5.85 -20.45
N ILE A 757 1.79 6.70 -20.82
CA ILE A 757 1.87 8.16 -20.71
C ILE A 757 0.72 8.70 -19.83
N LEU A 758 0.90 9.88 -19.26
CA LEU A 758 -0.11 10.55 -18.42
C LEU A 758 -0.46 11.94 -18.99
N VAL A 759 -1.74 12.24 -19.14
CA VAL A 759 -2.26 13.51 -19.68
C VAL A 759 -3.35 14.09 -18.79
N ASP A 760 -3.62 15.40 -18.89
CA ASP A 760 -4.66 16.07 -18.11
C ASP A 760 -5.67 16.80 -19.01
N GLY A 761 -6.96 16.61 -18.75
CA GLY A 761 -8.09 17.20 -19.48
C GLY A 761 -8.32 18.70 -19.20
N GLY A 762 -7.55 19.35 -18.34
CA GLY A 762 -7.72 20.76 -17.97
C GLY A 762 -8.43 20.96 -16.62
N ASP A 763 -8.55 22.22 -16.20
CA ASP A 763 -9.08 22.67 -14.90
C ASP A 763 -8.34 22.07 -13.68
N ALA A 764 -7.01 22.09 -13.74
CA ALA A 764 -6.19 21.44 -12.71
C ALA A 764 -5.92 22.32 -11.48
N TYR A 765 -5.85 23.65 -11.65
CA TYR A 765 -5.19 24.51 -10.68
C TYR A 765 -6.16 25.21 -9.71
N GLN A 766 -7.21 25.83 -10.22
CA GLN A 766 -8.13 26.64 -9.42
C GLN A 766 -9.11 25.75 -8.65
N GLY A 767 -9.33 26.02 -7.35
CA GLY A 767 -10.41 25.37 -6.60
C GLY A 767 -10.18 25.22 -5.09
N THR A 768 -8.93 25.26 -4.62
CA THR A 768 -8.60 25.16 -3.18
C THR A 768 -7.78 26.35 -2.68
N PRO A 769 -7.83 26.68 -1.38
CA PRO A 769 -6.92 27.65 -0.78
C PRO A 769 -5.45 27.26 -0.94
N ILE A 770 -5.11 25.98 -0.76
CA ILE A 770 -3.73 25.49 -0.89
C ILE A 770 -3.11 25.79 -2.26
N SER A 771 -3.88 25.61 -3.33
CA SER A 771 -3.44 25.98 -4.67
C SER A 771 -3.48 27.49 -4.88
N SER A 772 -4.62 28.13 -4.58
CA SER A 772 -4.87 29.54 -4.95
C SER A 772 -3.97 30.53 -4.21
N LEU A 773 -3.64 30.28 -2.94
CA LEU A 773 -2.80 31.17 -2.14
C LEU A 773 -1.31 30.96 -2.39
N ASN A 774 -0.94 29.80 -2.94
CA ASN A 774 0.44 29.48 -3.30
C ASN A 774 0.69 29.60 -4.82
N ASN A 775 -0.17 30.33 -5.55
CA ASN A 775 -0.03 30.57 -6.98
C ASN A 775 0.12 29.27 -7.79
N ALA A 776 -0.73 28.27 -7.52
CA ALA A 776 -0.73 26.93 -8.14
C ALA A 776 0.53 26.07 -7.93
N GLU A 777 1.54 26.55 -7.22
CA GLU A 777 2.81 25.83 -7.06
C GLU A 777 2.67 24.38 -6.54
N PRO A 778 1.82 24.05 -5.55
CA PRO A 778 1.66 22.67 -5.08
C PRO A 778 1.14 21.72 -6.17
N VAL A 779 0.26 22.22 -7.05
CA VAL A 779 -0.30 21.45 -8.17
C VAL A 779 0.74 21.28 -9.26
N ILE A 780 1.49 22.33 -9.57
CA ILE A 780 2.59 22.29 -10.56
C ILE A 780 3.66 21.29 -10.12
N GLU A 781 4.06 21.32 -8.84
CA GLU A 781 5.05 20.41 -8.26
C GLU A 781 4.57 18.95 -8.37
N PHE A 782 3.34 18.67 -7.95
CA PHE A 782 2.73 17.35 -8.11
C PHE A 782 2.67 16.88 -9.57
N MET A 783 2.15 17.70 -10.49
CA MET A 783 2.02 17.30 -11.90
C MET A 783 3.38 17.11 -12.59
N ASN A 784 4.40 17.88 -12.20
CA ASN A 784 5.76 17.69 -12.68
C ASN A 784 6.34 16.35 -12.21
N GLU A 785 6.18 16.02 -10.92
CA GLU A 785 6.67 14.76 -10.36
C GLU A 785 5.88 13.55 -10.87
N ALA A 786 4.57 13.71 -11.08
CA ALA A 786 3.71 12.72 -11.70
C ALA A 786 4.02 12.52 -13.20
N ARG A 787 4.87 13.35 -13.82
CA ARG A 787 5.34 13.24 -15.21
C ARG A 787 4.21 13.27 -16.24
N TYR A 788 3.28 14.20 -16.09
CA TYR A 788 2.34 14.52 -17.16
C TYR A 788 3.11 14.90 -18.44
N VAL A 789 2.59 14.53 -19.61
CA VAL A 789 3.23 14.81 -20.91
C VAL A 789 2.54 15.92 -21.70
N ALA A 790 1.28 16.21 -21.37
CA ALA A 790 0.47 17.28 -21.94
C ALA A 790 -0.77 17.54 -21.08
N GLN A 791 -1.30 18.77 -21.16
CA GLN A 791 -2.56 19.18 -20.54
C GLN A 791 -3.40 19.97 -21.55
N ALA A 792 -4.71 19.78 -21.60
CA ALA A 792 -5.62 20.69 -22.33
C ALA A 792 -5.85 21.98 -21.54
N VAL A 793 -6.09 23.08 -22.23
CA VAL A 793 -6.50 24.33 -21.56
C VAL A 793 -8.00 24.26 -21.26
N GLY A 794 -8.37 24.19 -20.00
CA GLY A 794 -9.74 24.31 -19.51
C GLY A 794 -10.19 25.75 -19.28
N ASN A 795 -11.43 25.96 -18.83
CA ASN A 795 -11.95 27.30 -18.56
C ASN A 795 -11.33 27.93 -17.31
N HIS A 796 -11.07 27.15 -16.27
CA HIS A 796 -10.53 27.66 -15.01
C HIS A 796 -9.03 27.99 -15.08
N GLU A 797 -8.33 27.56 -16.13
CA GLU A 797 -7.00 28.07 -16.47
C GLU A 797 -6.99 29.59 -16.78
N PHE A 798 -8.15 30.17 -17.15
CA PHE A 798 -8.27 31.61 -17.43
C PHE A 798 -8.65 32.45 -16.22
N ASP A 799 -8.97 31.86 -15.06
CA ASP A 799 -9.54 32.59 -13.92
C ASP A 799 -8.60 33.65 -13.34
N TRP A 800 -7.29 33.43 -13.44
CA TRP A 800 -6.27 34.40 -13.02
C TRP A 800 -5.71 35.25 -14.17
N GLY A 801 -6.32 35.13 -15.36
CA GLY A 801 -5.94 35.84 -16.57
C GLY A 801 -4.79 35.17 -17.35
N ILE A 802 -4.66 35.58 -18.61
CA ILE A 802 -3.73 34.96 -19.59
C ILE A 802 -2.25 35.06 -19.18
N GLU A 803 -1.85 36.13 -18.49
CA GLU A 803 -0.46 36.29 -18.06
C GLU A 803 -0.07 35.28 -16.97
N GLU A 804 -1.01 34.95 -16.08
CA GLU A 804 -0.78 33.94 -15.06
C GLU A 804 -0.79 32.53 -15.66
N LEU A 805 -1.70 32.26 -16.60
CA LEU A 805 -1.69 31.04 -17.39
C LEU A 805 -0.34 30.81 -18.09
N LYS A 806 0.23 31.87 -18.70
CA LYS A 806 1.57 31.84 -19.30
C LYS A 806 2.68 31.56 -18.28
N ARG A 807 2.53 32.00 -17.03
CA ARG A 807 3.49 31.75 -15.95
C ARG A 807 3.45 30.28 -15.56
N ILE A 808 2.25 29.74 -15.32
CA ILE A 808 2.03 28.33 -14.96
C ILE A 808 2.59 27.42 -16.07
N ASN A 809 2.21 27.65 -17.33
CA ASN A 809 2.68 26.87 -18.48
C ASN A 809 4.22 26.88 -18.66
N LYS A 810 4.93 27.88 -18.10
CA LYS A 810 6.40 27.93 -18.13
C LYS A 810 7.06 27.15 -16.98
N GLN A 811 6.33 26.85 -15.91
CA GLN A 811 6.83 26.12 -14.75
C GLN A 811 6.54 24.61 -14.83
N THR A 812 5.57 24.21 -15.63
CA THR A 812 5.31 22.80 -15.93
C THR A 812 6.38 22.21 -16.85
N TYR A 813 6.73 20.95 -16.66
CA TYR A 813 7.66 20.19 -17.52
C TYR A 813 7.00 19.69 -18.82
N PHE A 814 5.69 19.86 -18.90
CA PHE A 814 4.83 19.58 -20.05
C PHE A 814 4.13 20.86 -20.49
N PRO A 815 3.66 20.93 -21.75
CA PRO A 815 2.97 22.09 -22.27
C PRO A 815 1.46 21.94 -22.09
N MET A 816 0.82 23.08 -21.88
CA MET A 816 -0.60 23.24 -22.15
C MET A 816 -0.83 23.29 -23.66
N LEU A 817 -1.85 22.57 -24.12
CA LEU A 817 -2.19 22.42 -25.52
C LEU A 817 -3.56 23.03 -25.85
N ALA A 818 -3.63 23.78 -26.95
CA ALA A 818 -4.86 24.40 -27.44
C ALA A 818 -4.84 24.58 -28.97
N ALA A 819 -5.58 23.72 -29.68
CA ALA A 819 -5.64 23.71 -31.14
C ALA A 819 -6.79 24.58 -31.71
N ASN A 820 -7.74 24.98 -30.87
CA ASN A 820 -8.95 25.69 -31.26
C ASN A 820 -9.12 27.05 -30.56
N ILE A 821 -8.04 27.62 -30.01
CA ILE A 821 -8.04 28.99 -29.48
C ILE A 821 -7.26 29.90 -30.43
N VAL A 822 -7.94 30.92 -30.95
CA VAL A 822 -7.34 31.92 -31.85
C VAL A 822 -7.50 33.33 -31.28
N ASN A 823 -6.62 34.23 -31.68
CA ASN A 823 -6.81 35.66 -31.44
C ASN A 823 -7.95 36.18 -32.34
N LYS A 824 -8.97 36.78 -31.75
CA LYS A 824 -10.18 37.27 -32.44
C LYS A 824 -9.89 38.33 -33.51
N ASN A 825 -8.81 39.10 -33.35
CA ASN A 825 -8.45 40.18 -34.28
C ASN A 825 -7.66 39.67 -35.50
N THR A 826 -6.85 38.62 -35.33
CA THR A 826 -5.99 38.10 -36.41
C THR A 826 -6.51 36.79 -37.02
N GLY A 827 -7.30 36.02 -36.27
CA GLY A 827 -7.69 34.65 -36.62
C GLY A 827 -6.55 33.63 -36.53
N GLU A 828 -5.39 34.03 -36.00
CA GLU A 828 -4.22 33.16 -35.83
C GLU A 828 -4.27 32.46 -34.46
N LEU A 829 -3.67 31.27 -34.36
CA LEU A 829 -3.53 30.56 -33.08
C LEU A 829 -2.84 31.42 -32.03
N VAL A 830 -3.22 31.23 -30.77
CA VAL A 830 -2.51 31.83 -29.66
C VAL A 830 -1.05 31.35 -29.58
N GLU A 831 -0.12 32.25 -29.29
CA GLU A 831 1.32 31.93 -29.24
C GLU A 831 1.76 31.26 -27.93
N TRP A 832 0.91 31.30 -26.89
CA TRP A 832 1.26 30.86 -25.54
C TRP A 832 0.90 29.40 -25.23
N ALA A 833 0.18 28.72 -26.13
CA ALA A 833 -0.12 27.30 -26.06
C ALA A 833 0.16 26.65 -27.41
N GLU A 834 0.69 25.43 -27.38
CA GLU A 834 0.95 24.67 -28.61
C GLU A 834 -0.34 23.97 -29.06
N PRO A 835 -0.65 23.84 -30.35
CA PRO A 835 -1.84 23.09 -30.77
C PRO A 835 -1.67 21.57 -30.58
N THR A 836 -0.43 21.09 -30.69
CA THR A 836 -0.11 19.65 -30.71
C THR A 836 1.26 19.37 -30.13
N ARG A 837 1.46 18.14 -29.63
CA ARG A 837 2.77 17.63 -29.20
C ARG A 837 2.98 16.19 -29.71
N MET A 838 4.22 15.82 -30.02
CA MET A 838 4.59 14.45 -30.39
C MET A 838 5.44 13.84 -29.28
N ILE A 839 5.05 12.68 -28.76
CA ILE A 839 5.75 11.97 -27.67
C ILE A 839 6.02 10.51 -28.08
N PRO A 840 7.22 9.97 -27.82
CA PRO A 840 7.47 8.55 -27.95
C PRO A 840 7.01 7.78 -26.69
N ALA A 841 6.34 6.65 -26.87
CA ALA A 841 6.06 5.66 -25.82
C ALA A 841 6.30 4.25 -26.38
N ASP A 842 7.16 3.46 -25.72
CA ASP A 842 7.68 2.16 -26.21
C ASP A 842 8.11 2.18 -27.70
N GLY A 843 8.71 3.30 -28.13
CA GLY A 843 9.14 3.52 -29.51
C GLY A 843 8.02 3.85 -30.51
N VAL A 844 6.77 3.93 -30.07
CA VAL A 844 5.59 4.37 -30.85
C VAL A 844 5.49 5.89 -30.78
N LYS A 845 5.27 6.55 -31.91
CA LYS A 845 5.07 8.01 -31.97
C LYS A 845 3.60 8.38 -31.75
N ILE A 846 3.31 9.02 -30.63
CA ILE A 846 1.97 9.48 -30.26
C ILE A 846 1.88 10.98 -30.50
N GLY A 847 0.98 11.37 -31.39
CA GLY A 847 0.58 12.76 -31.59
C GLY A 847 -0.57 13.11 -30.65
N ILE A 848 -0.44 14.21 -29.92
CA ILE A 848 -1.43 14.72 -28.96
C ILE A 848 -1.97 16.05 -29.48
N ILE A 849 -3.29 16.23 -29.46
CA ILE A 849 -3.98 17.47 -29.84
C ILE A 849 -4.70 18.02 -28.62
N GLY A 850 -4.50 19.30 -28.28
CA GLY A 850 -5.22 19.97 -27.19
C GLY A 850 -6.49 20.64 -27.67
N ILE A 851 -7.61 20.51 -26.94
CA ILE A 851 -8.89 21.13 -27.30
C ILE A 851 -9.53 21.77 -26.06
N SER A 852 -10.06 22.98 -26.22
CA SER A 852 -10.84 23.69 -25.19
C SER A 852 -12.30 23.79 -25.61
N THR A 853 -13.25 23.65 -24.68
CA THR A 853 -14.67 23.84 -25.02
C THR A 853 -14.98 25.27 -25.47
N PRO A 854 -15.79 25.49 -26.53
CA PRO A 854 -16.33 26.80 -26.86
C PRO A 854 -17.20 27.42 -25.75
N ASP A 855 -17.71 26.61 -24.81
CA ASP A 855 -18.53 27.05 -23.68
C ASP A 855 -17.73 27.91 -22.68
N THR A 856 -16.38 27.92 -22.76
CA THR A 856 -15.51 28.81 -21.98
C THR A 856 -15.96 30.28 -22.05
N LYS A 857 -16.58 30.71 -23.16
CA LYS A 857 -17.14 32.07 -23.33
C LYS A 857 -18.16 32.47 -22.26
N GLY A 858 -18.83 31.50 -21.64
CA GLY A 858 -19.83 31.73 -20.60
C GLY A 858 -19.46 31.20 -19.22
N THR A 859 -18.32 30.52 -19.06
CA THR A 859 -17.92 29.85 -17.81
C THR A 859 -16.68 30.44 -17.14
N THR A 860 -16.00 31.41 -17.78
CA THR A 860 -14.96 32.25 -17.15
C THR A 860 -15.28 33.74 -17.31
N MET A 861 -14.46 34.61 -16.72
CA MET A 861 -14.64 36.05 -16.75
C MET A 861 -14.46 36.58 -18.20
N PRO A 862 -15.47 37.27 -18.79
CA PRO A 862 -15.40 37.72 -20.19
C PRO A 862 -14.17 38.57 -20.51
N SER A 863 -13.72 39.43 -19.59
CA SER A 863 -12.52 40.25 -19.74
C SER A 863 -11.22 39.43 -19.84
N ASN A 864 -11.12 38.28 -19.16
CA ASN A 864 -9.94 37.40 -19.21
C ASN A 864 -9.73 36.76 -20.58
N ILE A 865 -10.80 36.66 -21.39
CA ILE A 865 -10.79 36.01 -22.72
C ILE A 865 -11.26 36.94 -23.85
N ALA A 866 -11.34 38.26 -23.61
CA ALA A 866 -11.95 39.21 -24.54
C ALA A 866 -11.30 39.23 -25.94
N GLU A 867 -10.00 38.93 -26.00
CA GLU A 867 -9.21 38.86 -27.24
C GLU A 867 -9.24 37.49 -27.93
N LEU A 868 -9.89 36.49 -27.33
CA LEU A 868 -9.86 35.11 -27.77
C LEU A 868 -11.15 34.70 -28.48
N GLU A 869 -11.02 33.78 -29.43
CA GLU A 869 -12.12 33.07 -30.03
C GLU A 869 -11.85 31.56 -29.98
N PHE A 870 -12.82 30.83 -29.45
CA PHE A 870 -12.83 29.37 -29.41
C PHE A 870 -13.56 28.85 -30.64
N THR A 871 -12.83 28.18 -31.53
CA THR A 871 -13.33 27.63 -32.81
C THR A 871 -13.87 26.21 -32.64
N ASP A 872 -14.58 25.70 -33.66
CA ASP A 872 -15.14 24.34 -33.67
C ASP A 872 -14.07 23.27 -33.34
N PRO A 873 -14.26 22.50 -32.25
CA PRO A 873 -13.37 21.42 -31.85
C PRO A 873 -13.11 20.39 -32.96
N ALA A 874 -14.16 19.92 -33.66
CA ALA A 874 -14.03 18.85 -34.64
C ALA A 874 -13.18 19.28 -35.84
N ALA A 875 -13.39 20.51 -36.32
CA ALA A 875 -12.61 21.06 -37.43
C ALA A 875 -11.12 21.25 -37.06
N ALA A 876 -10.83 21.63 -35.82
CA ALA A 876 -9.45 21.74 -35.34
C ALA A 876 -8.78 20.35 -35.24
N ILE A 877 -9.48 19.36 -34.66
CA ILE A 877 -8.98 17.99 -34.53
C ILE A 877 -8.65 17.40 -35.91
N GLU A 878 -9.54 17.51 -36.90
CA GLU A 878 -9.29 17.00 -38.26
C GLU A 878 -8.03 17.60 -38.88
N LYS A 879 -7.87 18.93 -38.78
CA LYS A 879 -6.71 19.66 -39.32
C LYS A 879 -5.40 19.14 -38.72
N TYR A 880 -5.33 19.07 -37.38
CA TYR A 880 -4.09 18.72 -36.69
C TYR A 880 -3.82 17.21 -36.65
N SER A 881 -4.85 16.37 -36.70
CA SER A 881 -4.73 14.93 -36.91
C SER A 881 -4.05 14.63 -38.24
N ALA A 882 -4.49 15.28 -39.33
CA ALA A 882 -3.84 15.15 -40.63
C ALA A 882 -2.38 15.63 -40.61
N GLN A 883 -2.08 16.72 -39.88
CA GLN A 883 -0.71 17.22 -39.71
C GLN A 883 0.18 16.20 -38.98
N LEU A 884 -0.28 15.66 -37.84
CA LEU A 884 0.48 14.69 -37.04
C LEU A 884 0.70 13.38 -37.78
N LYS A 885 -0.32 12.86 -38.47
CA LYS A 885 -0.20 11.67 -39.34
C LYS A 885 0.87 11.90 -40.42
N ASN A 886 0.91 13.08 -41.05
CA ASN A 886 1.96 13.43 -42.02
C ASN A 886 3.36 13.56 -41.40
N GLN A 887 3.46 13.85 -40.10
CA GLN A 887 4.73 13.87 -39.34
C GLN A 887 5.14 12.48 -38.83
N GLY A 888 4.33 11.44 -39.11
CA GLY A 888 4.60 10.06 -38.76
C GLY A 888 4.10 9.66 -37.37
N ALA A 889 3.05 10.32 -36.86
CA ALA A 889 2.31 9.79 -35.71
C ALA A 889 1.67 8.43 -36.09
N GLU A 890 1.86 7.44 -35.23
CA GLU A 890 1.23 6.12 -35.32
C GLU A 890 -0.09 6.09 -34.55
N LEU A 891 -0.17 6.88 -33.47
CA LEU A 891 -1.40 7.16 -32.73
C LEU A 891 -1.67 8.67 -32.69
N VAL A 892 -2.93 9.07 -32.82
CA VAL A 892 -3.38 10.44 -32.57
C VAL A 892 -4.40 10.45 -31.44
N ILE A 893 -4.06 11.10 -30.33
CA ILE A 893 -4.89 11.23 -29.14
C ILE A 893 -5.32 12.69 -28.99
N VAL A 894 -6.59 12.90 -28.68
CA VAL A 894 -7.11 14.23 -28.33
C VAL A 894 -7.15 14.30 -26.81
N VAL A 895 -6.57 15.35 -26.24
CA VAL A 895 -6.72 15.71 -24.83
C VAL A 895 -7.55 16.98 -24.81
N GLY A 896 -8.78 16.89 -24.33
CA GLY A 896 -9.77 17.94 -24.48
C GLY A 896 -10.47 18.26 -23.16
N HIS A 897 -10.73 19.54 -22.96
CA HIS A 897 -11.65 20.01 -21.92
C HIS A 897 -13.07 20.10 -22.51
N LEU A 898 -13.64 18.95 -22.85
CA LEU A 898 -14.94 18.80 -23.50
C LEU A 898 -15.90 18.01 -22.59
N PRO A 899 -17.09 18.54 -22.26
CA PRO A 899 -18.02 17.89 -21.36
C PRO A 899 -18.69 16.65 -21.95
N GLY A 900 -18.77 15.58 -21.16
CA GLY A 900 -19.58 14.39 -21.39
C GLY A 900 -20.47 14.02 -20.19
N THR A 901 -21.56 13.29 -20.43
CA THR A 901 -22.39 12.74 -19.37
C THR A 901 -22.74 11.30 -19.69
N THR A 902 -22.72 10.45 -18.66
CA THR A 902 -23.24 9.07 -18.70
C THR A 902 -24.54 9.01 -17.92
N ASP A 903 -25.61 8.52 -18.53
CA ASP A 903 -26.80 8.09 -17.81
C ASP A 903 -26.51 6.71 -17.19
N TYR A 904 -26.34 6.66 -15.86
CA TYR A 904 -25.91 5.43 -15.18
C TYR A 904 -26.97 4.31 -15.17
N GLU A 905 -28.25 4.61 -15.47
CA GLU A 905 -29.30 3.58 -15.55
C GLU A 905 -29.30 2.88 -16.91
N SER A 906 -29.10 3.64 -17.98
CA SER A 906 -29.15 3.15 -19.37
C SER A 906 -27.77 2.87 -19.97
N GLY A 907 -26.71 3.46 -19.43
CA GLY A 907 -25.36 3.47 -20.01
C GLY A 907 -25.20 4.39 -21.22
N GLU A 908 -26.22 5.18 -21.59
CA GLU A 908 -26.12 6.09 -22.72
C GLU A 908 -25.21 7.29 -22.41
N VAL A 909 -24.33 7.62 -23.36
CA VAL A 909 -23.42 8.77 -23.26
C VAL A 909 -23.87 9.92 -24.16
N SER A 910 -23.73 11.15 -23.67
CA SER A 910 -24.06 12.39 -24.40
C SER A 910 -23.12 13.54 -24.04
N GLY A 911 -23.27 14.71 -24.67
CA GLY A 911 -22.44 15.90 -24.42
C GLY A 911 -21.53 16.26 -25.59
N GLU A 912 -20.81 17.38 -25.45
CA GLU A 912 -19.92 17.91 -26.50
C GLU A 912 -18.78 16.94 -26.83
N LEU A 913 -18.25 16.23 -25.83
CA LEU A 913 -17.26 15.16 -26.00
C LEU A 913 -17.76 14.10 -27.00
N VAL A 914 -18.99 13.61 -26.80
CA VAL A 914 -19.62 12.58 -27.63
C VAL A 914 -19.94 13.10 -29.03
N GLU A 915 -20.47 14.33 -29.14
CA GLU A 915 -20.79 14.94 -30.43
C GLU A 915 -19.54 15.26 -31.26
N THR A 916 -18.43 15.58 -30.60
CA THR A 916 -17.12 15.74 -31.25
C THR A 916 -16.58 14.39 -31.72
N ALA A 917 -16.61 13.37 -30.87
CA ALA A 917 -16.16 12.01 -31.19
C ALA A 917 -16.90 11.41 -32.41
N LYS A 918 -18.18 11.72 -32.59
CA LYS A 918 -18.98 11.30 -33.77
C LYS A 918 -18.46 11.86 -35.10
N LYS A 919 -17.70 12.96 -35.08
CA LYS A 919 -17.29 13.71 -36.27
C LYS A 919 -15.83 13.52 -36.65
N VAL A 920 -15.02 12.88 -35.80
CA VAL A 920 -13.56 12.79 -35.99
C VAL A 920 -13.09 11.33 -36.12
N ASP A 921 -11.91 11.15 -36.72
CA ASP A 921 -11.21 9.87 -36.90
C ASP A 921 -9.81 9.95 -36.26
N VAL A 922 -9.76 9.59 -34.97
CA VAL A 922 -8.57 9.59 -34.11
C VAL A 922 -8.47 8.26 -33.35
N ASN A 923 -7.41 8.06 -32.57
CA ASN A 923 -7.26 6.82 -31.80
C ASN A 923 -7.93 6.89 -30.43
N GLY A 924 -8.12 8.07 -29.85
CA GLY A 924 -8.83 8.21 -28.58
C GLY A 924 -8.98 9.66 -28.14
N ILE A 925 -9.91 9.92 -27.22
CA ILE A 925 -10.26 11.26 -26.74
C ILE A 925 -10.39 11.25 -25.21
N VAL A 926 -9.61 12.10 -24.54
CA VAL A 926 -9.78 12.42 -23.12
C VAL A 926 -10.65 13.68 -23.01
N GLY A 927 -11.66 13.64 -22.14
CA GLY A 927 -12.59 14.74 -21.82
C GLY A 927 -12.29 15.45 -20.49
N GLY A 928 -13.23 16.30 -20.06
CA GLY A 928 -13.20 17.09 -18.83
C GLY A 928 -14.42 18.02 -18.74
N HIS A 929 -14.43 18.99 -17.83
CA HIS A 929 -15.47 20.05 -17.68
C HIS A 929 -16.74 19.61 -16.94
N SER A 930 -17.30 18.45 -17.25
CA SER A 930 -18.59 18.00 -16.70
C SER A 930 -18.50 17.40 -15.31
N HIS A 931 -17.29 17.00 -14.88
CA HIS A 931 -17.04 16.29 -13.63
C HIS A 931 -17.73 14.92 -13.56
N HIS A 932 -17.88 14.24 -14.69
CA HIS A 932 -18.58 12.96 -14.78
C HIS A 932 -17.62 11.84 -15.20
N THR A 933 -17.96 10.61 -14.83
CA THR A 933 -17.27 9.45 -15.38
C THR A 933 -17.90 9.12 -16.72
N VAL A 934 -17.10 9.16 -17.78
CA VAL A 934 -17.53 8.80 -19.14
C VAL A 934 -16.56 7.78 -19.69
N THR A 935 -17.04 6.60 -20.08
CA THR A 935 -16.25 5.60 -20.81
C THR A 935 -17.12 5.03 -21.94
N ALA A 936 -16.72 5.23 -23.19
CA ALA A 936 -17.47 4.72 -24.34
C ALA A 936 -16.60 4.59 -25.59
N VAL A 937 -17.09 3.87 -26.60
CA VAL A 937 -16.51 3.87 -27.94
C VAL A 937 -17.50 4.51 -28.89
N VAL A 938 -17.14 5.68 -29.42
CA VAL A 938 -18.01 6.50 -30.28
C VAL A 938 -17.37 6.65 -31.65
N ASN A 939 -18.04 6.13 -32.68
CA ASN A 939 -17.50 6.11 -34.06
C ASN A 939 -16.10 5.46 -34.15
N GLY A 940 -15.86 4.40 -33.36
CA GLY A 940 -14.55 3.72 -33.26
C GLY A 940 -13.52 4.42 -32.38
N ASN A 941 -13.80 5.64 -31.89
CA ASN A 941 -12.93 6.37 -30.97
C ASN A 941 -13.28 5.99 -29.52
N PRO A 942 -12.38 5.35 -28.75
CA PRO A 942 -12.53 5.24 -27.30
C PRO A 942 -12.43 6.64 -26.66
N ILE A 943 -13.38 6.96 -25.78
CA ILE A 943 -13.44 8.22 -25.05
C ILE A 943 -13.45 7.99 -23.54
N VAL A 944 -12.73 8.83 -22.79
CA VAL A 944 -12.66 8.76 -21.33
C VAL A 944 -12.74 10.14 -20.66
N GLU A 945 -13.52 10.26 -19.60
CA GLU A 945 -13.50 11.37 -18.63
C GLU A 945 -13.46 10.76 -17.22
N ALA A 946 -12.48 11.16 -16.42
CA ALA A 946 -12.12 10.55 -15.14
C ALA A 946 -12.72 11.30 -13.95
N TYR A 947 -14.02 11.57 -14.01
CA TYR A 947 -14.77 12.25 -12.97
C TYR A 947 -14.16 13.62 -12.60
N LYS A 948 -13.67 13.83 -11.37
CA LYS A 948 -13.02 15.07 -10.91
C LYS A 948 -12.14 14.84 -9.69
N HIS A 949 -11.35 15.85 -9.31
CA HIS A 949 -10.62 15.95 -8.03
C HIS A 949 -9.61 14.83 -7.77
N GLY A 950 -9.14 14.14 -8.83
CA GLY A 950 -8.27 12.97 -8.68
C GLY A 950 -8.96 11.75 -8.07
N ARG A 951 -10.30 11.70 -8.09
CA ARG A 951 -11.06 10.56 -7.57
C ARG A 951 -10.96 9.33 -8.44
N GLU A 952 -10.72 9.51 -9.72
CA GLU A 952 -10.54 8.44 -10.70
C GLU A 952 -9.36 8.73 -11.62
N LEU A 953 -8.85 7.68 -12.26
CA LEU A 953 -7.81 7.74 -13.27
C LEU A 953 -8.32 7.06 -14.54
N GLY A 954 -8.52 7.84 -15.60
CA GLY A 954 -8.94 7.33 -16.90
C GLY A 954 -7.81 6.54 -17.57
N ASN A 955 -8.15 5.53 -18.38
CA ASN A 955 -7.19 4.75 -19.16
C ASN A 955 -7.73 4.45 -20.56
N LEU A 956 -7.02 4.94 -21.59
CA LEU A 956 -7.17 4.48 -22.98
C LEU A 956 -6.03 3.51 -23.32
N ARG A 957 -6.37 2.26 -23.64
CA ARG A 957 -5.40 1.20 -23.94
C ARG A 957 -5.41 0.81 -25.42
N PHE A 958 -4.22 0.59 -25.97
CA PHE A 958 -4.00 0.21 -27.37
C PHE A 958 -3.03 -0.95 -27.49
N PHE A 959 -3.31 -1.87 -28.43
CA PHE A 959 -2.41 -2.96 -28.78
C PHE A 959 -1.93 -2.79 -30.23
N ILE A 960 -0.62 -2.61 -30.40
CA ILE A 960 -0.02 -2.36 -31.71
C ILE A 960 0.79 -3.58 -32.12
N ASN A 961 0.38 -4.25 -33.19
CA ASN A 961 1.10 -5.39 -33.71
C ASN A 961 2.48 -4.96 -34.23
N LYS A 962 3.56 -5.51 -33.67
CA LYS A 962 4.96 -5.11 -33.94
C LYS A 962 5.39 -5.35 -35.38
N GLU A 963 4.78 -6.31 -36.08
CA GLU A 963 5.13 -6.66 -37.46
C GLU A 963 4.36 -5.82 -38.48
N THR A 964 3.06 -5.67 -38.28
CA THR A 964 2.16 -5.04 -39.27
C THR A 964 1.90 -3.55 -38.99
N GLY A 965 2.13 -3.09 -37.76
CA GLY A 965 1.77 -1.74 -37.30
C GLY A 965 0.26 -1.55 -37.09
N ARG A 966 -0.56 -2.61 -37.19
CA ARG A 966 -2.00 -2.52 -36.94
C ARG A 966 -2.28 -2.22 -35.48
N VAL A 967 -3.10 -1.21 -35.25
CA VAL A 967 -3.59 -0.79 -33.93
C VAL A 967 -4.93 -1.47 -33.67
N TYR A 968 -5.10 -1.99 -32.45
CA TYR A 968 -6.36 -2.45 -31.91
C TYR A 968 -6.69 -1.62 -30.67
N ASN A 969 -7.87 -0.99 -30.67
CA ASN A 969 -8.33 -0.16 -29.55
C ASN A 969 -9.03 -1.03 -28.49
N ALA A 970 -8.70 -0.84 -27.22
CA ALA A 970 -9.48 -1.41 -26.13
C ALA A 970 -10.67 -0.51 -25.76
N VAL A 971 -11.69 -1.09 -25.14
CA VAL A 971 -12.74 -0.34 -24.45
C VAL A 971 -12.10 0.49 -23.32
N PRO A 972 -12.40 1.80 -23.21
CA PRO A 972 -11.78 2.66 -22.20
C PRO A 972 -12.20 2.27 -20.78
N MET A 973 -11.35 2.58 -19.81
CA MET A 973 -11.56 2.28 -18.39
C MET A 973 -11.41 3.55 -17.54
N SER A 974 -12.04 3.55 -16.37
CA SER A 974 -11.79 4.53 -15.31
C SER A 974 -11.53 3.79 -14.01
N HIS A 975 -10.41 4.09 -13.35
CA HIS A 975 -9.94 3.41 -12.15
C HIS A 975 -10.22 4.26 -10.92
N PRO A 976 -11.05 3.79 -9.96
CA PRO A 976 -11.31 4.52 -8.73
C PRO A 976 -10.05 4.66 -7.87
N VAL A 977 -9.67 5.88 -7.54
CA VAL A 977 -8.53 6.19 -6.66
C VAL A 977 -9.01 6.45 -5.24
N ARG A 978 -10.11 7.21 -5.09
CA ARG A 978 -10.65 7.56 -3.78
C ARG A 978 -11.17 6.33 -3.05
N GLU A 979 -12.13 5.65 -3.66
CA GLU A 979 -12.76 4.41 -3.18
C GLU A 979 -12.14 3.21 -3.91
N SER A 980 -10.82 3.15 -3.89
CA SER A 980 -10.05 2.09 -4.53
C SER A 980 -10.28 0.75 -3.85
N VAL A 981 -10.37 -0.30 -4.66
CA VAL A 981 -10.42 -1.70 -4.21
C VAL A 981 -9.02 -2.29 -3.98
N ILE A 982 -7.99 -1.73 -4.63
CA ILE A 982 -6.60 -2.04 -4.37
C ILE A 982 -6.09 -1.19 -3.19
N LYS A 983 -5.13 -1.71 -2.43
CA LYS A 983 -4.43 -0.96 -1.38
C LYS A 983 -3.40 -0.03 -2.04
N ILE A 984 -3.83 1.19 -2.36
CA ILE A 984 -2.95 2.22 -2.93
C ILE A 984 -2.07 2.79 -1.82
N LYS A 985 -0.75 2.59 -1.94
CA LYS A 985 0.23 3.24 -1.07
C LYS A 985 0.38 4.70 -1.46
N GLU A 986 0.25 5.60 -0.49
CA GLU A 986 0.50 7.03 -0.72
C GLU A 986 1.98 7.29 -1.02
N ASP A 987 2.26 8.19 -1.95
CA ASP A 987 3.64 8.62 -2.23
C ASP A 987 4.17 9.51 -1.09
N PRO A 988 5.28 9.10 -0.43
CA PRO A 988 5.78 9.81 0.75
C PRO A 988 6.36 11.19 0.43
N GLU A 989 6.95 11.38 -0.76
CA GLU A 989 7.54 12.65 -1.18
C GLU A 989 6.44 13.67 -1.47
N ILE A 990 5.38 13.25 -2.18
CA ILE A 990 4.20 14.08 -2.41
C ILE A 990 3.47 14.38 -1.09
N ALA A 991 3.36 13.42 -0.17
CA ALA A 991 2.78 13.66 1.14
C ALA A 991 3.56 14.69 1.97
N GLU A 992 4.90 14.68 1.89
CA GLU A 992 5.75 15.71 2.51
C GLU A 992 5.57 17.07 1.84
N MET A 993 5.52 17.13 0.51
CA MET A 993 5.24 18.35 -0.25
C MET A 993 3.91 18.98 0.19
N VAL A 994 2.84 18.19 0.28
CA VAL A 994 1.52 18.71 0.71
C VAL A 994 1.57 19.24 2.14
N ARG A 995 2.19 18.51 3.07
CA ARG A 995 2.31 18.93 4.48
C ARG A 995 3.06 20.26 4.64
N LYS A 996 4.08 20.52 3.82
CA LYS A 996 4.81 21.80 3.81
C LYS A 996 3.86 22.96 3.53
N TYR A 997 3.06 22.88 2.46
CA TYR A 997 2.12 23.95 2.08
C TYR A 997 0.97 24.09 3.07
N GLN A 998 0.46 22.99 3.62
CA GLN A 998 -0.56 23.03 4.68
C GLN A 998 -0.08 23.83 5.89
N LYS A 999 1.16 23.58 6.34
CA LYS A 999 1.76 24.27 7.49
C LYS A 999 1.93 25.78 7.25
N GLU A 1000 2.19 26.20 6.02
CA GLU A 1000 2.29 27.62 5.67
C GLU A 1000 0.94 28.33 5.75
N LEU A 1001 -0.16 27.62 5.48
CA LEU A 1001 -1.52 28.16 5.46
C LEU A 1001 -2.28 28.00 6.77
N GLU A 1002 -1.90 27.05 7.62
CA GLU A 1002 -2.55 26.74 8.90
C GLU A 1002 -2.85 28.01 9.75
N PRO A 1003 -1.93 28.98 9.92
CA PRO A 1003 -2.20 30.17 10.74
C PRO A 1003 -3.32 31.06 10.18
N ILE A 1004 -3.58 30.99 8.88
CA ILE A 1004 -4.62 31.78 8.21
C ILE A 1004 -5.92 30.98 8.16
N MET A 1005 -5.86 29.70 7.78
CA MET A 1005 -7.05 28.88 7.55
C MET A 1005 -7.79 28.51 8.83
N SER A 1006 -7.08 28.34 9.95
CA SER A 1006 -7.63 27.90 11.24
C SER A 1006 -8.34 29.00 12.04
N GLU A 1007 -8.32 30.25 11.59
CA GLU A 1007 -9.00 31.34 12.28
C GLU A 1007 -10.52 31.11 12.29
N VAL A 1008 -11.08 30.82 13.47
CA VAL A 1008 -12.52 30.68 13.68
C VAL A 1008 -13.19 32.06 13.59
N LEU A 1009 -14.15 32.19 12.68
CA LEU A 1009 -14.90 33.41 12.43
C LEU A 1009 -16.18 33.48 13.27
N ILE A 1010 -16.93 32.37 13.32
CA ILE A 1010 -18.19 32.27 14.05
C ILE A 1010 -18.51 30.80 14.36
N GLU A 1011 -19.40 30.54 15.32
CA GLU A 1011 -20.00 29.22 15.57
C GLU A 1011 -21.46 29.20 15.10
N THR A 1012 -21.87 28.16 14.37
CA THR A 1012 -23.22 28.01 13.81
C THR A 1012 -23.99 26.90 14.54
N GLU A 1013 -25.28 27.13 14.81
CA GLU A 1013 -26.14 26.12 15.48
C GLU A 1013 -26.57 24.98 14.55
N GLU A 1014 -26.47 25.18 13.24
CA GLU A 1014 -26.82 24.22 12.20
C GLU A 1014 -25.91 24.37 10.97
N GLN A 1015 -25.86 23.35 10.13
CA GLN A 1015 -25.16 23.40 8.84
C GLN A 1015 -25.84 24.40 7.91
N LEU A 1016 -25.06 25.30 7.28
CA LEU A 1016 -25.58 26.27 6.32
C LEU A 1016 -25.46 25.71 4.91
N VAL A 1017 -26.56 25.14 4.43
CA VAL A 1017 -26.65 24.50 3.12
C VAL A 1017 -26.82 25.54 2.02
N SER A 1018 -25.97 25.47 0.99
CA SER A 1018 -26.05 26.22 -0.25
C SER A 1018 -27.17 25.68 -1.15
N SER A 1019 -27.69 26.49 -2.07
CA SER A 1019 -28.75 26.05 -2.99
C SER A 1019 -28.59 26.68 -4.35
N TYR A 1020 -28.76 25.86 -5.38
CA TYR A 1020 -28.73 26.30 -6.77
C TYR A 1020 -30.07 26.86 -7.24
N ASP A 1021 -31.17 26.31 -6.73
CA ASP A 1021 -32.53 26.57 -7.24
C ASP A 1021 -33.36 27.50 -6.34
N THR A 1022 -32.84 27.90 -5.17
CA THR A 1022 -33.52 28.85 -4.28
C THR A 1022 -32.54 29.71 -3.47
N ILE A 1023 -33.06 30.68 -2.72
CA ILE A 1023 -32.25 31.50 -1.80
C ILE A 1023 -31.87 30.65 -0.59
N SER A 1024 -30.56 30.46 -0.41
CA SER A 1024 -29.97 29.73 0.72
C SER A 1024 -29.60 30.66 1.87
N LYS A 1025 -29.42 30.12 3.09
CA LYS A 1025 -28.93 30.92 4.22
C LYS A 1025 -27.54 31.50 3.95
N VAL A 1026 -26.64 30.70 3.40
CA VAL A 1026 -25.27 31.13 3.08
C VAL A 1026 -25.24 32.14 1.92
N GLY A 1027 -26.07 31.97 0.89
CA GLY A 1027 -26.18 32.94 -0.20
C GLY A 1027 -26.82 34.27 0.24
N ALA A 1028 -27.83 34.21 1.11
CA ALA A 1028 -28.42 35.38 1.71
C ALA A 1028 -27.42 36.13 2.63
N LEU A 1029 -26.61 35.41 3.40
CA LEU A 1029 -25.53 35.97 4.21
C LEU A 1029 -24.43 36.61 3.35
N THR A 1030 -24.03 35.95 2.26
CA THR A 1030 -23.03 36.47 1.32
C THR A 1030 -23.49 37.79 0.69
N THR A 1031 -24.76 37.87 0.27
CA THR A 1031 -25.32 39.10 -0.30
C THR A 1031 -25.56 40.20 0.73
N ASP A 1032 -25.80 39.87 2.00
CA ASP A 1032 -25.82 40.87 3.07
C ASP A 1032 -24.42 41.43 3.33
N ALA A 1033 -23.40 40.56 3.39
CA ALA A 1033 -22.01 40.97 3.54
C ALA A 1033 -21.58 41.89 2.40
N MET A 1034 -21.90 41.53 1.15
CA MET A 1034 -21.64 42.38 -0.02
C MET A 1034 -22.31 43.74 0.09
N ALA A 1035 -23.62 43.79 0.40
CA ALA A 1035 -24.36 45.04 0.50
C ALA A 1035 -23.84 45.93 1.64
N GLN A 1036 -23.55 45.35 2.80
CA GLN A 1036 -23.04 46.07 3.97
C GLN A 1036 -21.65 46.66 3.72
N GLU A 1037 -20.75 45.90 3.10
CA GLU A 1037 -19.35 46.32 2.89
C GLU A 1037 -19.25 47.58 2.01
N VAL A 1038 -20.19 47.76 1.08
CA VAL A 1038 -20.15 48.85 0.08
C VAL A 1038 -21.34 49.81 0.17
N ASP A 1039 -22.15 49.72 1.22
CA ASP A 1039 -23.34 50.55 1.48
C ASP A 1039 -24.33 50.57 0.29
N ALA A 1040 -24.64 49.39 -0.27
CA ALA A 1040 -25.60 49.23 -1.37
C ALA A 1040 -27.02 48.92 -0.88
N ASP A 1041 -28.03 49.38 -1.63
CA ASP A 1041 -29.44 49.11 -1.33
C ASP A 1041 -29.80 47.62 -1.55
N ILE A 1042 -29.20 47.01 -2.59
CA ILE A 1042 -29.49 45.65 -3.06
C ILE A 1042 -28.15 44.98 -3.41
N ALA A 1043 -28.03 43.67 -3.18
CA ALA A 1043 -26.92 42.90 -3.75
C ALA A 1043 -27.37 41.61 -4.43
N PHE A 1044 -26.59 41.16 -5.42
CA PHE A 1044 -26.78 39.90 -6.14
C PHE A 1044 -25.49 39.06 -6.17
N GLN A 1045 -25.65 37.74 -5.97
CA GLN A 1045 -24.59 36.74 -6.07
C GLN A 1045 -25.12 35.51 -6.83
N ASN A 1046 -24.33 34.97 -7.76
CA ASN A 1046 -24.72 33.76 -8.49
C ASN A 1046 -24.55 32.50 -7.62
N PRO A 1047 -25.48 31.53 -7.67
CA PRO A 1047 -25.40 30.34 -6.85
C PRO A 1047 -24.20 29.46 -7.22
N GLY A 1048 -23.81 29.43 -8.50
CA GLY A 1048 -22.61 28.70 -8.95
C GLY A 1048 -21.30 29.21 -8.34
N GLY A 1049 -21.29 30.44 -7.81
CA GLY A 1049 -20.19 31.02 -7.05
C GLY A 1049 -19.99 30.43 -5.65
N LEU A 1050 -20.99 29.72 -5.10
CA LEU A 1050 -20.99 29.11 -3.77
C LEU A 1050 -20.75 27.60 -3.91
N ARG A 1051 -19.64 27.09 -3.40
CA ARG A 1051 -19.12 25.76 -3.79
C ARG A 1051 -19.28 24.64 -2.76
N ILE A 1052 -19.46 24.99 -1.49
CA ILE A 1052 -19.65 24.04 -0.41
C ILE A 1052 -20.75 24.52 0.54
N ASP A 1053 -21.21 23.62 1.40
CA ASP A 1053 -22.00 23.97 2.58
C ASP A 1053 -21.05 24.34 3.72
N LEU A 1054 -21.45 25.28 4.60
CA LEU A 1054 -20.69 25.57 5.80
C LEU A 1054 -21.12 24.65 6.95
N PRO A 1055 -20.19 24.10 7.75
CA PRO A 1055 -20.51 23.12 8.77
C PRO A 1055 -21.35 23.70 9.91
N GLN A 1056 -21.97 22.80 10.68
CA GLN A 1056 -22.46 23.10 12.03
C GLN A 1056 -21.27 23.21 12.99
N GLY A 1057 -21.26 24.19 13.90
CA GLY A 1057 -20.16 24.44 14.82
C GLY A 1057 -19.21 25.51 14.29
N GLU A 1058 -17.90 25.34 14.51
CA GLU A 1058 -16.91 26.35 14.13
C GLU A 1058 -16.81 26.52 12.61
N VAL A 1059 -17.05 27.75 12.15
CA VAL A 1059 -16.78 28.19 10.78
C VAL A 1059 -15.50 29.01 10.78
N ASN A 1060 -14.48 28.55 10.08
CA ASN A 1060 -13.18 29.20 9.98
C ASN A 1060 -12.94 29.83 8.59
N VAL A 1061 -11.84 30.57 8.45
CA VAL A 1061 -11.41 31.18 7.17
C VAL A 1061 -11.27 30.14 6.06
N GLY A 1062 -10.74 28.95 6.36
CA GLY A 1062 -10.61 27.86 5.40
C GLY A 1062 -11.95 27.48 4.74
N HIS A 1063 -13.02 27.33 5.52
CA HIS A 1063 -14.35 27.06 5.00
C HIS A 1063 -14.85 28.16 4.05
N ILE A 1064 -14.51 29.43 4.32
CA ILE A 1064 -14.92 30.55 3.47
C ILE A 1064 -14.11 30.59 2.15
N TYR A 1065 -12.84 30.16 2.19
CA TYR A 1065 -12.04 29.95 0.98
C TYR A 1065 -12.57 28.84 0.09
N GLU A 1066 -13.07 27.75 0.68
CA GLU A 1066 -13.70 26.67 -0.07
C GLU A 1066 -15.09 27.06 -0.59
N LEU A 1067 -15.86 27.84 0.17
CA LEU A 1067 -17.19 28.32 -0.26
C LEU A 1067 -17.10 29.29 -1.44
N LEU A 1068 -16.17 30.25 -1.38
CA LEU A 1068 -15.97 31.31 -2.39
C LEU A 1068 -14.53 31.26 -2.92
N PRO A 1069 -14.17 30.23 -3.72
CA PRO A 1069 -12.79 30.05 -4.17
C PRO A 1069 -12.41 31.02 -5.29
N PHE A 1070 -13.41 31.60 -5.97
CA PHE A 1070 -13.20 32.56 -7.04
C PHE A 1070 -12.74 33.90 -6.49
N GLY A 1071 -11.74 34.50 -7.14
CA GLY A 1071 -11.20 35.81 -6.79
C GLY A 1071 -12.11 36.99 -7.15
N ASN A 1072 -13.41 36.76 -7.30
CA ASN A 1072 -14.37 37.76 -7.76
C ASN A 1072 -14.46 38.93 -6.78
N THR A 1073 -14.47 40.14 -7.32
CA THR A 1073 -14.54 41.39 -6.57
C THR A 1073 -15.94 41.98 -6.60
N ILE A 1074 -16.29 42.74 -5.58
CA ILE A 1074 -17.56 43.46 -5.48
C ILE A 1074 -17.49 44.69 -6.39
N VAL A 1075 -18.52 44.87 -7.21
CA VAL A 1075 -18.72 46.08 -8.00
C VAL A 1075 -20.06 46.72 -7.64
N THR A 1076 -20.16 48.04 -7.77
CA THR A 1076 -21.38 48.79 -7.46
C THR A 1076 -21.86 49.62 -8.64
N GLY A 1077 -23.17 49.68 -8.86
CA GLY A 1077 -23.77 50.38 -9.98
C GLY A 1077 -25.16 50.90 -9.64
N GLU A 1078 -25.65 51.84 -10.43
CA GLU A 1078 -26.96 52.46 -10.25
C GLU A 1078 -27.96 51.79 -11.21
N MET A 1079 -28.95 51.06 -10.68
CA MET A 1079 -29.93 50.32 -11.48
C MET A 1079 -31.35 50.85 -11.28
N THR A 1080 -32.13 50.94 -12.35
CA THR A 1080 -33.56 51.23 -12.25
C THR A 1080 -34.34 50.02 -11.73
N GLY A 1081 -35.51 50.25 -11.14
CA GLY A 1081 -36.42 49.15 -10.77
C GLY A 1081 -36.77 48.24 -11.94
N GLU A 1082 -36.87 48.78 -13.16
CA GLU A 1082 -37.09 48.01 -14.40
C GLU A 1082 -35.92 47.05 -14.69
N GLN A 1083 -34.67 47.52 -14.56
CA GLN A 1083 -33.48 46.68 -14.74
C GLN A 1083 -33.38 45.59 -13.66
N ILE A 1084 -33.72 45.91 -12.41
CA ILE A 1084 -33.75 44.94 -11.30
C ILE A 1084 -34.77 43.82 -11.58
N VAL A 1085 -35.99 44.17 -12.03
CA VAL A 1085 -36.99 43.17 -12.43
C VAL A 1085 -36.50 42.33 -13.60
N SER A 1086 -35.83 42.92 -14.58
CA SER A 1086 -35.26 42.18 -15.71
C SER A 1086 -34.19 41.16 -15.28
N ILE A 1087 -33.34 41.48 -14.30
CA ILE A 1087 -32.39 40.54 -13.71
C ILE A 1087 -33.10 39.41 -12.96
N LEU A 1088 -34.15 39.72 -12.20
CA LEU A 1088 -34.95 38.70 -11.50
C LEU A 1088 -35.66 37.77 -12.50
N GLU A 1089 -36.17 38.31 -13.61
CA GLU A 1089 -36.75 37.50 -14.69
C GLU A 1089 -35.73 36.56 -15.34
N GLN A 1090 -34.48 37.02 -15.54
CA GLN A 1090 -33.38 36.16 -16.00
C GLN A 1090 -33.06 35.07 -14.98
N SER A 1091 -33.02 35.41 -13.70
CA SER A 1091 -32.77 34.47 -12.58
C SER A 1091 -33.85 33.38 -12.52
N PHE A 1092 -35.12 33.76 -12.68
CA PHE A 1092 -36.23 32.81 -12.66
C PHE A 1092 -36.40 32.01 -13.94
N THR A 1093 -35.49 32.10 -14.92
CA THR A 1093 -35.42 31.09 -15.99
C THR A 1093 -34.94 29.73 -15.49
N PHE A 1094 -34.16 29.73 -14.39
CA PHE A 1094 -33.43 28.60 -13.81
C PHE A 1094 -32.33 27.99 -14.70
N ASP A 1095 -32.02 28.61 -15.84
CA ASP A 1095 -31.03 28.07 -16.77
C ASP A 1095 -29.61 28.07 -16.17
N LYS A 1096 -29.32 28.97 -15.24
CA LYS A 1096 -28.06 29.07 -14.47
C LYS A 1096 -28.29 29.22 -12.95
N GLY A 1097 -29.39 28.65 -12.47
CA GLY A 1097 -29.79 28.72 -11.06
C GLY A 1097 -30.37 30.08 -10.66
N MET A 1098 -30.93 30.15 -9.45
CA MET A 1098 -31.54 31.35 -8.89
C MET A 1098 -30.46 32.24 -8.24
N LEU A 1099 -30.35 33.49 -8.69
CA LEU A 1099 -29.50 34.50 -8.04
C LEU A 1099 -29.87 34.65 -6.57
N GLN A 1100 -28.86 34.57 -5.72
CA GLN A 1100 -28.95 34.96 -4.32
C GLN A 1100 -29.05 36.49 -4.26
N HIS A 1101 -29.87 37.04 -3.36
CA HIS A 1101 -30.04 38.48 -3.27
C HIS A 1101 -30.29 38.99 -1.84
N SER A 1102 -29.97 40.27 -1.60
CA SER A 1102 -30.31 41.05 -0.40
C SER A 1102 -31.09 42.32 -0.77
N GLY A 1103 -31.72 42.98 0.21
CA GLY A 1103 -32.45 44.23 -0.02
C GLY A 1103 -33.80 44.12 -0.74
N LEU A 1104 -34.27 42.89 -1.04
CA LEU A 1104 -35.51 42.64 -1.79
C LEU A 1104 -36.37 41.54 -1.16
N ARG A 1105 -37.69 41.67 -1.34
CA ARG A 1105 -38.69 40.61 -1.19
C ARG A 1105 -39.39 40.39 -2.53
N VAL A 1106 -39.34 39.18 -3.06
CA VAL A 1106 -39.80 38.83 -4.40
C VAL A 1106 -40.84 37.72 -4.35
N GLU A 1107 -41.97 37.93 -5.01
CA GLU A 1107 -42.95 36.88 -5.31
C GLU A 1107 -42.81 36.50 -6.79
N TYR A 1108 -42.75 35.20 -7.10
CA TYR A 1108 -42.68 34.69 -8.48
C TYR A 1108 -43.63 33.51 -8.71
N ASP A 1109 -44.01 33.26 -9.97
CA ASP A 1109 -44.86 32.14 -10.39
C ASP A 1109 -44.09 31.32 -11.46
N ALA A 1110 -43.63 30.12 -11.09
CA ALA A 1110 -42.83 29.25 -11.95
C ALA A 1110 -43.58 28.74 -13.19
N ASP A 1111 -44.91 28.69 -13.12
CA ASP A 1111 -45.78 28.21 -14.19
C ASP A 1111 -45.97 29.25 -15.31
N GLN A 1112 -45.58 30.51 -15.08
CA GLN A 1112 -45.57 31.52 -16.15
C GLN A 1112 -44.42 31.27 -17.15
N PRO A 1113 -44.58 31.72 -18.41
CA PRO A 1113 -43.50 31.66 -19.40
C PRO A 1113 -42.20 32.29 -18.87
N LYS A 1114 -41.04 31.74 -19.29
CA LYS A 1114 -39.74 32.35 -18.99
C LYS A 1114 -39.75 33.84 -19.36
N TYR A 1115 -39.18 34.67 -18.47
CA TYR A 1115 -39.20 36.14 -18.54
C TYR A 1115 -40.54 36.84 -18.24
N GLU A 1116 -41.55 36.11 -17.77
CA GLU A 1116 -42.82 36.66 -17.25
C GLU A 1116 -43.18 36.07 -15.87
N ARG A 1117 -42.17 35.69 -15.08
CA ARG A 1117 -42.33 34.93 -13.82
C ARG A 1117 -42.38 35.82 -12.57
N VAL A 1118 -41.91 37.06 -12.62
CA VAL A 1118 -41.94 37.98 -11.47
C VAL A 1118 -43.36 38.49 -11.26
N VAL A 1119 -43.92 38.24 -10.06
CA VAL A 1119 -45.27 38.69 -9.67
C VAL A 1119 -45.23 40.04 -8.96
N SER A 1120 -44.38 40.15 -7.94
CA SER A 1120 -44.23 41.40 -7.18
C SER A 1120 -42.83 41.52 -6.58
N VAL A 1121 -42.34 42.75 -6.46
CA VAL A 1121 -41.05 43.06 -5.83
C VAL A 1121 -41.23 44.22 -4.85
N SER A 1122 -40.71 44.08 -3.64
CA SER A 1122 -40.74 45.11 -2.60
C SER A 1122 -39.42 45.18 -1.84
N LEU A 1123 -39.16 46.32 -1.21
CA LEU A 1123 -38.05 46.51 -0.27
C LEU A 1123 -38.34 45.80 1.07
N PRO A 1124 -37.35 45.61 1.96
CA PRO A 1124 -37.54 44.86 3.21
C PRO A 1124 -38.58 45.47 4.16
N ASP A 1125 -38.83 46.78 4.05
CA ASP A 1125 -39.86 47.49 4.81
C ASP A 1125 -41.29 47.32 4.24
N GLY A 1126 -41.43 46.61 3.11
CA GLY A 1126 -42.69 46.36 2.42
C GLY A 1126 -43.05 47.42 1.37
N THR A 1127 -42.21 48.43 1.16
CA THR A 1127 -42.43 49.43 0.11
C THR A 1127 -42.28 48.78 -1.28
N PRO A 1128 -43.27 48.90 -2.19
CA PRO A 1128 -43.14 48.36 -3.54
C PRO A 1128 -41.95 48.95 -4.30
N LEU A 1129 -41.23 48.12 -5.04
CA LEU A 1129 -40.15 48.57 -5.93
C LEU A 1129 -40.73 49.48 -7.02
N LYS A 1130 -40.10 50.64 -7.26
CA LYS A 1130 -40.55 51.58 -8.30
C LYS A 1130 -39.69 51.45 -9.54
N MET A 1131 -40.33 51.21 -10.68
CA MET A 1131 -39.64 50.90 -11.94
C MET A 1131 -38.74 52.03 -12.44
N ASP A 1132 -39.11 53.29 -12.19
CA ASP A 1132 -38.39 54.49 -12.61
C ASP A 1132 -37.42 55.04 -11.56
N GLN A 1133 -37.39 54.45 -10.35
CA GLN A 1133 -36.47 54.82 -9.29
C GLN A 1133 -35.16 54.05 -9.45
N THR A 1134 -34.04 54.72 -9.15
CA THR A 1134 -32.70 54.13 -9.14
C THR A 1134 -32.33 53.66 -7.73
N TYR A 1135 -31.61 52.55 -7.67
CA TYR A 1135 -31.11 51.92 -6.45
C TYR A 1135 -29.62 51.60 -6.64
N THR A 1136 -28.85 51.72 -5.57
CA THR A 1136 -27.44 51.29 -5.56
C THR A 1136 -27.41 49.77 -5.47
N VAL A 1137 -26.86 49.10 -6.47
CA VAL A 1137 -26.78 47.64 -6.54
C VAL A 1137 -25.32 47.21 -6.46
N ALA A 1138 -25.02 46.31 -5.53
CA ALA A 1138 -23.77 45.57 -5.47
C ALA A 1138 -23.91 44.21 -6.18
N THR A 1139 -22.91 43.82 -6.95
CA THR A 1139 -22.79 42.43 -7.42
C THR A 1139 -21.32 42.05 -7.52
N ASN A 1140 -21.00 40.89 -8.07
CA ASN A 1140 -19.63 40.51 -8.34
C ASN A 1140 -19.23 40.86 -9.79
N ASN A 1141 -17.95 41.12 -10.02
CA ASN A 1141 -17.42 41.51 -11.33
C ASN A 1141 -17.75 40.50 -12.45
N PHE A 1142 -17.81 39.20 -12.17
CA PHE A 1142 -18.23 38.18 -13.13
C PHE A 1142 -19.68 38.40 -13.63
N LEU A 1143 -20.63 38.61 -12.72
CA LEU A 1143 -22.02 38.92 -13.08
C LEU A 1143 -22.14 40.27 -13.78
N ALA A 1144 -21.39 41.27 -13.33
CA ALA A 1144 -21.40 42.61 -13.92
C ALA A 1144 -20.99 42.62 -15.40
N GLU A 1145 -20.09 41.73 -15.80
CA GLU A 1145 -19.67 41.55 -17.18
C GLU A 1145 -20.62 40.66 -18.01
N GLY A 1146 -21.73 40.19 -17.42
CA GLY A 1146 -22.71 39.34 -18.08
C GLY A 1146 -22.45 37.83 -17.96
N GLY A 1147 -21.59 37.43 -17.01
CA GLY A 1147 -21.38 36.02 -16.65
C GLY A 1147 -22.69 35.30 -16.32
N ASP A 1148 -22.71 33.98 -16.52
CA ASP A 1148 -23.92 33.14 -16.43
C ASP A 1148 -25.08 33.60 -17.34
N GLY A 1149 -24.83 34.47 -18.33
CA GLY A 1149 -25.85 34.95 -19.26
C GLY A 1149 -26.77 36.05 -18.72
N PHE A 1150 -26.43 36.68 -17.59
CA PHE A 1150 -27.19 37.78 -16.99
C PHE A 1150 -26.95 39.11 -17.72
N ALA A 1151 -27.41 39.20 -18.98
CA ALA A 1151 -27.08 40.28 -19.90
C ALA A 1151 -27.48 41.68 -19.42
N THR A 1152 -28.51 41.82 -18.58
CA THR A 1152 -28.97 43.15 -18.12
C THR A 1152 -27.93 43.85 -17.25
N PHE A 1153 -27.04 43.11 -16.59
CA PHE A 1153 -25.93 43.72 -15.85
C PHE A 1153 -24.98 44.52 -16.77
N THR A 1154 -24.84 44.11 -18.03
CA THR A 1154 -23.97 44.81 -19.01
C THR A 1154 -24.54 46.16 -19.47
N GLU A 1155 -25.78 46.47 -19.12
CA GLU A 1155 -26.42 47.77 -19.40
C GLU A 1155 -26.09 48.84 -18.34
N VAL A 1156 -25.39 48.46 -17.27
CA VAL A 1156 -25.11 49.29 -16.10
C VAL A 1156 -23.61 49.58 -16.02
N ASP A 1157 -23.24 50.84 -15.80
CA ASP A 1157 -21.87 51.23 -15.57
C ASP A 1157 -21.48 50.89 -14.11
N PHE A 1158 -20.88 49.73 -13.91
CA PHE A 1158 -20.38 49.28 -12.60
C PHE A 1158 -19.01 49.89 -12.26
N THR A 1159 -18.82 50.24 -10.99
CA THR A 1159 -17.55 50.71 -10.42
C THR A 1159 -16.94 49.61 -9.56
N GLU A 1160 -15.71 49.23 -9.87
CA GLU A 1160 -14.91 48.26 -9.12
C GLU A 1160 -14.57 48.79 -7.72
N GLN A 1161 -14.80 47.96 -6.70
CA GLN A 1161 -14.46 48.28 -5.31
C GLN A 1161 -13.14 47.63 -4.88
N TYR A 1162 -12.63 46.66 -5.64
CA TYR A 1162 -11.40 45.90 -5.38
C TYR A 1162 -11.44 45.08 -4.08
N ILE A 1163 -12.64 44.80 -3.56
CA ILE A 1163 -12.87 43.97 -2.38
C ILE A 1163 -13.39 42.63 -2.86
N LYS A 1164 -12.74 41.51 -2.48
CA LYS A 1164 -13.23 40.18 -2.85
C LYS A 1164 -14.52 39.87 -2.11
N VAL A 1165 -15.48 39.24 -2.78
CA VAL A 1165 -16.74 38.80 -2.15
C VAL A 1165 -16.46 37.93 -0.92
N ARG A 1166 -15.45 37.07 -1.01
CA ARG A 1166 -14.97 36.24 0.10
C ARG A 1166 -14.50 37.05 1.29
N ASP A 1167 -13.68 38.07 1.06
CA ASP A 1167 -13.08 38.87 2.13
C ASP A 1167 -14.16 39.70 2.85
N ALA A 1168 -15.13 40.24 2.09
CA ALA A 1168 -16.31 40.90 2.67
C ALA A 1168 -17.12 39.94 3.56
N LEU A 1169 -17.31 38.68 3.15
CA LEU A 1169 -18.00 37.69 3.99
C LEU A 1169 -17.19 37.34 5.25
N ILE A 1170 -15.86 37.22 5.15
CA ILE A 1170 -14.99 36.97 6.31
C ILE A 1170 -15.14 38.09 7.34
N GLU A 1171 -15.01 39.35 6.93
CA GLU A 1171 -15.16 40.48 7.86
C GLU A 1171 -16.57 40.56 8.44
N HIS A 1172 -17.59 40.35 7.61
CA HIS A 1172 -18.97 40.32 8.08
C HIS A 1172 -19.20 39.24 9.15
N LEU A 1173 -18.66 38.04 8.96
CA LEU A 1173 -18.77 36.95 9.93
C LEU A 1173 -18.03 37.26 11.24
N ARG A 1174 -16.86 37.91 11.19
CA ARG A 1174 -16.12 38.34 12.40
C ARG A 1174 -16.90 39.31 13.28
N GLU A 1175 -17.73 40.15 12.66
CA GLU A 1175 -18.53 41.15 13.38
C GLU A 1175 -19.83 40.57 13.97
N LEU A 1176 -20.31 39.47 13.41
CA LEU A 1176 -21.55 38.83 13.84
C LEU A 1176 -21.37 38.07 15.15
N LYS A 1177 -22.39 38.17 16.02
CA LYS A 1177 -22.51 37.34 17.23
C LYS A 1177 -23.35 36.08 17.00
N GLU A 1178 -24.26 36.14 16.04
CA GLU A 1178 -25.22 35.09 15.68
C GLU A 1178 -25.73 35.36 14.26
N ILE A 1179 -26.01 34.30 13.49
CA ILE A 1179 -26.56 34.41 12.14
C ILE A 1179 -28.09 34.45 12.22
N LYS A 1180 -28.69 35.56 11.80
CA LYS A 1180 -30.16 35.81 11.89
C LYS A 1180 -30.88 35.89 10.56
N VAL A 1181 -30.25 35.45 9.49
CA VAL A 1181 -30.80 35.50 8.13
C VAL A 1181 -31.90 34.46 7.93
N ASP A 1182 -33.04 34.91 7.38
CA ASP A 1182 -34.20 34.08 7.02
C ASP A 1182 -34.49 34.17 5.51
N PRO A 1183 -34.03 33.20 4.70
CA PRO A 1183 -34.25 33.19 3.26
C PRO A 1183 -35.71 33.20 2.83
N ALA A 1184 -36.61 32.63 3.65
CA ALA A 1184 -38.04 32.55 3.34
C ALA A 1184 -38.71 33.94 3.28
N GLN A 1185 -38.05 34.98 3.82
CA GLN A 1185 -38.53 36.35 3.73
C GLN A 1185 -38.06 37.08 2.46
N ARG A 1186 -37.16 36.49 1.66
CA ARG A 1186 -36.58 37.12 0.47
C ARG A 1186 -37.26 36.71 -0.83
N VAL A 1187 -37.66 35.44 -0.93
CA VAL A 1187 -38.37 34.93 -2.12
C VAL A 1187 -39.55 34.05 -1.71
N THR A 1188 -40.65 34.11 -2.45
CA THR A 1188 -41.82 33.26 -2.26
C THR A 1188 -42.40 32.85 -3.62
N GLU A 1189 -42.51 31.54 -3.85
CA GLU A 1189 -43.25 31.02 -5.00
C GLU A 1189 -44.76 31.11 -4.75
N VAL A 1190 -45.50 31.69 -5.69
CA VAL A 1190 -46.95 31.84 -5.63
C VAL A 1190 -47.62 31.14 -6.81
N ASP A 1191 -48.69 30.40 -6.53
CA ASP A 1191 -49.55 29.81 -7.56
C ASP A 1191 -50.66 30.81 -7.94
N GLN A 1192 -50.46 31.63 -8.99
CA GLN A 1192 -51.55 32.46 -9.51
C GLN A 1192 -52.52 31.68 -10.40
N SER A 1193 -52.19 30.45 -10.80
CA SER A 1193 -53.11 29.57 -11.52
C SER A 1193 -54.35 29.21 -10.67
N ALA A 1194 -54.20 29.14 -9.34
CA ALA A 1194 -55.31 29.00 -8.40
C ALA A 1194 -56.24 30.25 -8.38
N ALA A 1195 -55.68 31.46 -8.48
CA ALA A 1195 -56.45 32.70 -8.54
C ALA A 1195 -57.17 32.91 -9.88
N LEU A 1196 -56.59 32.42 -10.98
CA LEU A 1196 -57.24 32.40 -12.31
C LEU A 1196 -58.29 31.28 -12.45
N ARG A 1197 -58.13 30.12 -11.80
CA ARG A 1197 -59.15 29.06 -11.77
C ARG A 1197 -60.45 29.48 -11.06
N ILE A 1198 -60.39 30.44 -10.14
CA ILE A 1198 -61.58 31.00 -9.47
C ILE A 1198 -62.32 32.03 -10.37
N ARG A 1199 -61.67 32.63 -11.38
CA ARG A 1199 -62.33 33.57 -12.32
C ARG A 1199 -63.05 32.90 -13.50
N TYR A 1200 -62.86 31.60 -13.73
CA TYR A 1200 -63.57 30.84 -14.77
C TYR A 1200 -64.66 29.88 -14.23
N ALA A 1201 -64.97 29.96 -12.93
CA ALA A 1201 -66.05 29.20 -12.29
C ALA A 1201 -67.17 30.09 -11.70
N ALA A 1202 -67.47 31.23 -12.36
CA ALA A 1202 -68.65 32.06 -12.11
C ALA A 1202 -69.39 32.39 -13.41
#